data_AF-A0A7W0A2H9-F1
#
_entry.id   AF-A0A7W0A2H9-F1
#
_cell.length_a   1.000
_cell.length_b   1.000
_cell.length_c   1.000
_cell.angle_alpha   90.00
_cell.angle_beta   90.00
_cell.angle_gamma   90.00
#
_symmetry.space_group_name_H-M   'P 1'
#
loop_
_entity.id
_entity.type
_entity.pdbx_description
1 polymer ?
#
loop_
_entity_poly.entity_id
_entity_poly.type
_entity_poly.pdbx_seq_one_letter_code
_entity_poly.pdbx_strand_id
1 'polypeptide(L)'
;PTAALAGAALLAFSPVVVYGSRVVGPDILIATLALGVVVPTLRTGLAGAGDGAVRRGTAVTGVLIAAMIASGPAAISVLLCLTVASAGVASSAPKGYPNAVRDAARAMARTPGALAGGYATLILTTIVLFTRLFSDLTAISGLTSTLGDWVRLLFTDSTSTPIQFFLIAILLYEIVAVVFAVVAASLRPGTTPVSPAEYGPAAPDASGPSLDWSFFAWWALAALVLFSFSGGRLPEHTVHVALPLALLGGIGLGLVLRRLAAGFEQTARATALFVAGVGAVIGLVAFAILIGRSGENSGLAADRGWLVAQAILVGVVVFGGSVAAGYLAARGAPAETRPRFTGSILLAVLLLVLGLYSVRSAFTLSFFRADQGVEPLAQQTATTGVEPLVARLQRLSRDVSVNRTSVADPLGTYGMSIAIDERVEWPYRWYFREFTDVTVTASGQAPSAGAEVVLAPEDTGTAEAGYIPRTYPYLNRVPAAFTTPDLGSIASTVFLPGRWWDGVNFLLYREGAVLPEAQTVQVAFNQDLARRLFPDSGPFALLDRVGPGAGRGQFSTPRGIAVDPADGTVYLVDSGNLEVDLFDASGAYAGSWGNTESGSSIQLGSFTNAAGVVSGPAGIAVAPDGVVLVADTWSHRVIGIGPDGTVAREIGQPGQQTDTGDDPARLEESPGLFYGPRDVTVFGDEIYVVDTGNERVQVFGLDGTFRRAFGGWGSEPGRLLEPVGIAIGPDDLVYVADSGNARVSVFRPDGTPVTNWPVAAWQQAASYFEPYLAFGPDGALYLASKDSGTIEVYDTAGTLIRSVGTINNVALDGPVGVTMDGDGSLLITDANLSAVFRYTPPEGNVTPVTGGGVIDVPVGEDDQGQPVQDTPAGEPSTRQPLPSPPTA
;
A
#
# COMPACT_ATOMS: atom_id res chain seq x y z
N PRO A 1 -16.83 32.93 -21.49
CA PRO A 1 -15.45 32.39 -21.56
C PRO A 1 -14.68 32.41 -20.23
N THR A 2 -14.31 33.57 -19.66
CA THR A 2 -13.43 33.63 -18.46
C THR A 2 -13.97 32.88 -17.23
N ALA A 3 -15.26 33.04 -16.91
CA ALA A 3 -15.90 32.32 -15.80
C ALA A 3 -16.00 30.80 -16.05
N ALA A 4 -16.12 30.38 -17.32
CA ALA A 4 -16.15 28.96 -17.67
C ALA A 4 -14.75 28.32 -17.52
N LEU A 5 -13.70 29.01 -17.95
CA LEU A 5 -12.31 28.58 -17.74
C LEU A 5 -11.96 28.55 -16.25
N ALA A 6 -12.39 29.54 -15.49
CA ALA A 6 -12.21 29.59 -14.04
C ALA A 6 -12.96 28.46 -13.32
N GLY A 7 -14.21 28.18 -13.71
CA GLY A 7 -14.97 27.04 -13.18
C GLY A 7 -14.33 25.70 -13.53
N ALA A 8 -13.88 25.52 -14.77
CA ALA A 8 -13.16 24.31 -15.19
C ALA A 8 -11.85 24.12 -14.40
N ALA A 9 -11.10 25.20 -14.16
CA ALA A 9 -9.90 25.16 -13.34
C ALA A 9 -10.21 24.76 -11.89
N LEU A 10 -11.23 25.36 -11.27
CA LEU A 10 -11.61 25.01 -9.89
C LEU A 10 -12.10 23.57 -9.77
N LEU A 11 -12.83 23.05 -10.76
CA LEU A 11 -13.25 21.64 -10.77
C LEU A 11 -12.07 20.69 -10.95
N ALA A 12 -11.10 21.03 -11.80
CA ALA A 12 -9.90 20.22 -12.01
C ALA A 12 -9.01 20.14 -10.76
N PHE A 13 -9.05 21.15 -9.90
CA PHE A 13 -8.28 21.21 -8.65
C PHE A 13 -9.12 20.99 -7.39
N SER A 14 -10.42 20.71 -7.52
CA SER A 14 -11.32 20.49 -6.39
C SER A 14 -10.94 19.18 -5.70
N PRO A 15 -10.43 19.22 -4.46
CA PRO A 15 -10.01 18.00 -3.77
C PRO A 15 -11.15 17.01 -3.57
N VAL A 16 -12.37 17.51 -3.34
CA VAL A 16 -13.56 16.67 -3.15
C VAL A 16 -14.01 16.02 -4.46
N VAL A 17 -14.06 16.78 -5.57
CA VAL A 17 -14.45 16.24 -6.88
C VAL A 17 -13.40 15.26 -7.40
N VAL A 18 -12.12 15.55 -7.18
CA VAL A 18 -11.02 14.65 -7.55
C VAL A 18 -11.07 13.36 -6.71
N TYR A 19 -11.30 13.45 -5.39
CA TYR A 19 -11.52 12.28 -4.53
C TYR A 19 -12.67 11.41 -5.06
N GLY A 20 -13.84 12.02 -5.29
CA GLY A 20 -15.01 11.32 -5.83
C GLY A 20 -14.76 10.68 -7.20
N SER A 21 -13.96 11.31 -8.07
CA SER A 21 -13.63 10.79 -9.42
C SER A 21 -12.87 9.47 -9.40
N ARG A 22 -12.14 9.17 -8.32
CA ARG A 22 -11.30 7.97 -8.21
C ARG A 22 -12.00 6.78 -7.64
N VAL A 23 -13.03 6.99 -6.84
CA VAL A 23 -13.82 5.92 -6.24
C VAL A 23 -14.72 5.24 -7.28
N VAL A 24 -14.79 5.76 -8.53
CA VAL A 24 -15.71 5.33 -9.61
C VAL A 24 -17.06 4.91 -9.03
N GLY A 25 -17.64 5.85 -8.28
CA GLY A 25 -18.97 5.70 -7.67
C GLY A 25 -20.06 6.24 -8.59
N PRO A 26 -21.33 5.86 -8.34
CA PRO A 26 -22.49 6.42 -9.04
C PRO A 26 -22.55 7.96 -8.92
N ASP A 27 -21.95 8.57 -7.89
CA ASP A 27 -21.98 10.01 -7.64
C ASP A 27 -21.39 10.87 -8.76
N ILE A 28 -20.30 10.43 -9.40
CA ILE A 28 -19.66 11.18 -10.49
C ILE A 28 -20.48 11.09 -11.77
N LEU A 29 -21.08 9.92 -12.02
CA LEU A 29 -22.02 9.74 -13.12
C LEU A 29 -23.25 10.63 -12.91
N ILE A 30 -23.80 10.65 -11.69
CA ILE A 30 -24.91 11.51 -11.29
C ILE A 30 -24.54 12.99 -11.46
N ALA A 31 -23.37 13.41 -11.00
CA ALA A 31 -22.86 14.78 -11.16
C ALA A 31 -22.74 15.19 -12.64
N THR A 32 -22.22 14.28 -13.48
CA THR A 32 -22.07 14.50 -14.93
C THR A 32 -23.43 14.63 -15.62
N LEU A 33 -24.36 13.73 -15.30
CA LEU A 33 -25.71 13.77 -15.84
C LEU A 33 -26.50 15.00 -15.34
N ALA A 34 -26.27 15.44 -14.10
CA ALA A 34 -26.85 16.67 -13.55
C ALA A 34 -26.40 17.91 -14.34
N LEU A 35 -25.10 18.02 -14.65
CA LEU A 35 -24.61 19.04 -15.57
C LEU A 35 -25.23 18.89 -16.97
N GLY A 36 -25.39 17.65 -17.42
CA GLY A 36 -26.11 17.30 -18.65
C GLY A 36 -27.56 17.79 -18.66
N VAL A 37 -28.27 17.83 -17.52
CA VAL A 37 -29.63 18.37 -17.40
C VAL A 37 -29.61 19.91 -17.37
N VAL A 38 -28.66 20.50 -16.65
CA VAL A 38 -28.55 21.95 -16.46
C VAL A 38 -28.19 22.66 -17.77
N VAL A 39 -27.22 22.16 -18.53
CA VAL A 39 -26.74 22.78 -19.78
C VAL A 39 -27.84 23.01 -20.84
N PRO A 40 -28.62 22.00 -21.28
CA PRO A 40 -29.68 22.17 -22.26
C PRO A 40 -30.81 23.02 -21.71
N THR A 41 -31.16 22.87 -20.42
CA THR A 41 -32.21 23.67 -19.76
C THR A 41 -31.85 25.14 -19.70
N LEU A 42 -30.59 25.48 -19.43
CA LEU A 42 -30.14 26.88 -19.48
C LEU A 42 -30.05 27.37 -20.93
N ARG A 43 -29.57 26.55 -21.86
CA ARG A 43 -29.45 26.93 -23.28
C ARG A 43 -30.79 27.27 -23.93
N THR A 44 -31.87 26.58 -23.59
CA THR A 44 -33.23 26.92 -24.08
C THR A 44 -33.68 28.29 -23.60
N GLY A 45 -33.19 28.75 -22.45
CA GLY A 45 -33.44 30.09 -21.93
C GLY A 45 -32.44 31.16 -22.34
N LEU A 46 -31.28 30.79 -22.91
CA LEU A 46 -30.17 31.71 -23.15
C LEU A 46 -30.23 32.49 -24.49
N ALA A 47 -31.04 32.08 -25.48
CA ALA A 47 -31.31 32.88 -26.69
C ALA A 47 -32.39 32.22 -27.56
N GLY A 48 -33.33 33.02 -28.09
CA GLY A 48 -34.22 32.84 -29.26
C GLY A 48 -34.26 31.48 -29.99
N ALA A 49 -34.37 30.37 -29.26
CA ALA A 49 -34.33 29.05 -29.82
C ALA A 49 -35.65 28.81 -30.54
N GLY A 50 -35.61 28.55 -31.84
CA GLY A 50 -36.83 28.19 -32.59
C GLY A 50 -37.51 26.97 -31.96
N ASP A 51 -38.80 26.80 -32.19
CA ASP A 51 -39.61 25.73 -31.57
C ASP A 51 -38.98 24.33 -31.69
N GLY A 52 -38.25 24.04 -32.77
CA GLY A 52 -37.53 22.78 -32.95
C GLY A 52 -36.32 22.59 -32.03
N ALA A 53 -35.65 23.68 -31.63
CA ALA A 53 -34.55 23.63 -30.66
C ALA A 53 -35.09 23.49 -29.22
N VAL A 54 -36.21 24.15 -28.89
CA VAL A 54 -36.90 23.96 -27.60
C VAL A 54 -37.37 22.51 -27.44
N ARG A 55 -38.06 21.94 -28.43
CA ARG A 55 -38.51 20.53 -28.39
C ARG A 55 -37.36 19.55 -28.21
N ARG A 56 -36.26 19.72 -28.94
CA ARG A 56 -35.06 18.88 -28.80
C ARG A 56 -34.41 19.03 -27.43
N GLY A 57 -34.26 20.27 -26.94
CA GLY A 57 -33.73 20.54 -25.61
C GLY A 57 -34.54 19.88 -24.50
N THR A 58 -35.87 20.03 -24.53
CA THR A 58 -36.78 19.41 -23.56
C THR A 58 -36.79 17.89 -23.64
N ALA A 59 -36.70 17.31 -24.84
CA ALA A 59 -36.58 15.86 -25.02
C ALA A 59 -35.25 15.31 -24.46
N VAL A 60 -34.13 15.99 -24.72
CA VAL A 60 -32.82 15.63 -24.16
C VAL A 60 -32.84 15.71 -22.63
N THR A 61 -33.46 16.75 -22.06
CA THR A 61 -33.65 16.85 -20.61
C THR A 61 -34.44 15.67 -20.05
N GLY A 62 -35.50 15.22 -20.73
CA GLY A 62 -36.28 14.04 -20.33
C GLY A 62 -35.45 12.75 -20.28
N VAL A 63 -34.63 12.50 -21.30
CA VAL A 63 -33.71 11.35 -21.36
C VAL A 63 -32.67 11.40 -20.22
N LEU A 64 -32.08 12.57 -19.98
CA LEU A 64 -31.05 12.74 -18.97
C LEU A 64 -31.59 12.60 -17.54
N ILE A 65 -32.81 13.07 -17.28
CA ILE A 65 -33.49 12.83 -15.99
C ILE A 65 -33.73 11.33 -15.77
N ALA A 66 -34.17 10.60 -16.80
CA ALA A 66 -34.36 9.15 -16.70
C ALA A 66 -33.04 8.42 -16.41
N ALA A 67 -31.97 8.78 -17.14
CA ALA A 67 -30.63 8.22 -16.94
C ALA A 67 -30.06 8.55 -15.55
N MET A 68 -30.33 9.76 -15.02
CA MET A 68 -29.97 10.12 -13.64
C MET A 68 -30.65 9.21 -12.63
N ILE A 69 -31.96 9.03 -12.72
CA ILE A 69 -32.72 8.16 -11.81
C ILE A 69 -32.17 6.73 -11.87
N ALA A 70 -31.82 6.24 -13.06
CA ALA A 70 -31.19 4.93 -13.26
C ALA A 70 -29.77 4.81 -12.69
N SER A 71 -29.09 5.93 -12.44
CA SER A 71 -27.71 5.92 -11.90
C SER A 71 -27.66 5.71 -10.39
N GLY A 72 -28.78 5.84 -9.67
CA GLY A 72 -28.87 5.49 -8.25
C GLY A 72 -29.71 6.45 -7.39
N PRO A 73 -29.93 6.10 -6.10
CA PRO A 73 -30.82 6.83 -5.20
C PRO A 73 -30.38 8.27 -4.95
N ALA A 74 -29.07 8.54 -4.83
CA ALA A 74 -28.54 9.89 -4.65
C ALA A 74 -28.93 10.86 -5.79
N ALA A 75 -29.24 10.35 -6.98
CA ALA A 75 -29.67 11.16 -8.11
C ALA A 75 -31.00 11.86 -7.86
N ILE A 76 -31.91 11.25 -7.10
CA ILE A 76 -33.19 11.85 -6.71
C ILE A 76 -32.94 13.07 -5.83
N SER A 77 -31.99 12.97 -4.89
CA SER A 77 -31.56 14.10 -4.06
C SER A 77 -31.00 15.25 -4.91
N VAL A 78 -30.17 14.94 -5.91
CA VAL A 78 -29.66 15.97 -6.84
C VAL A 78 -30.77 16.61 -7.67
N LEU A 79 -31.73 15.83 -8.18
CA LEU A 79 -32.89 16.35 -8.92
C LEU A 79 -33.77 17.28 -8.06
N LEU A 80 -33.98 16.94 -6.79
CA LEU A 80 -34.66 17.82 -5.82
C LEU A 80 -33.88 19.13 -5.63
N CYS A 81 -32.57 19.05 -5.48
CA CYS A 81 -31.72 20.24 -5.36
C CYS A 81 -31.79 21.13 -6.60
N LEU A 82 -31.73 20.55 -7.80
CA LEU A 82 -31.89 21.30 -9.06
C LEU A 82 -33.27 21.93 -9.20
N THR A 83 -34.31 21.26 -8.71
CA THR A 83 -35.69 21.77 -8.69
C THR A 83 -35.82 22.96 -7.75
N VAL A 84 -35.30 22.84 -6.51
CA VAL A 84 -35.24 23.93 -5.53
C VAL A 84 -34.43 25.10 -6.06
N ALA A 85 -33.29 24.84 -6.71
CA ALA A 85 -32.46 25.87 -7.33
C ALA A 85 -33.22 26.63 -8.43
N SER A 86 -33.91 25.90 -9.30
CA SER A 86 -34.70 26.48 -10.37
C SER A 86 -35.86 27.33 -9.82
N ALA A 87 -36.55 26.85 -8.80
CA ALA A 87 -37.66 27.56 -8.14
C ALA A 87 -37.18 28.80 -7.36
N GLY A 88 -36.06 28.68 -6.65
CA GLY A 88 -35.43 29.78 -5.89
C GLY A 88 -34.98 30.92 -6.80
N VAL A 89 -34.39 30.60 -7.96
CA VAL A 89 -34.02 31.61 -8.97
C VAL A 89 -35.26 32.22 -9.62
N ALA A 90 -36.26 31.40 -9.96
CA ALA A 90 -37.48 31.90 -10.58
C ALA A 90 -38.25 32.88 -9.68
N SER A 91 -38.23 32.65 -8.35
CA SER A 91 -38.92 33.48 -7.36
C SER A 91 -38.12 34.71 -6.92
N SER A 92 -36.79 34.62 -6.84
CA SER A 92 -35.92 35.72 -6.37
C SER A 92 -35.60 36.78 -7.42
N ALA A 93 -35.69 36.48 -8.71
CA ALA A 93 -35.38 37.46 -9.75
C ALA A 93 -36.47 38.57 -9.84
N PRO A 94 -36.12 39.87 -9.90
CA PRO A 94 -37.09 40.94 -10.00
C PRO A 94 -37.98 40.81 -11.26
N LYS A 95 -39.24 41.28 -11.16
CA LYS A 95 -40.16 41.31 -12.32
C LYS A 95 -39.58 42.24 -13.39
N GLY A 96 -39.42 41.74 -14.61
CA GLY A 96 -38.92 42.51 -15.76
C GLY A 96 -37.44 42.31 -16.11
N TYR A 97 -36.67 41.57 -15.30
CA TYR A 97 -35.27 41.27 -15.60
C TYR A 97 -35.12 39.92 -16.35
N PRO A 98 -34.24 39.83 -17.37
CA PRO A 98 -34.00 38.60 -18.14
C PRO A 98 -33.34 37.54 -17.25
N ASN A 99 -33.84 36.31 -17.30
CA ASN A 99 -33.38 35.22 -16.45
C ASN A 99 -33.47 33.89 -17.20
N ALA A 100 -32.33 33.26 -17.46
CA ALA A 100 -32.22 32.07 -18.28
C ALA A 100 -33.14 30.92 -17.80
N VAL A 101 -33.25 30.69 -16.49
CA VAL A 101 -34.07 29.59 -15.94
C VAL A 101 -35.57 29.88 -16.13
N ARG A 102 -35.99 31.10 -15.81
CA ARG A 102 -37.40 31.53 -15.98
C ARG A 102 -37.80 31.56 -17.45
N ASP A 103 -36.92 32.02 -18.31
CA ASP A 103 -37.17 32.16 -19.74
C ASP A 103 -37.17 30.78 -20.42
N ALA A 104 -36.31 29.85 -19.99
CA ALA A 104 -36.38 28.44 -20.36
C ALA A 104 -37.72 27.81 -19.97
N ALA A 105 -38.16 27.99 -18.72
CA ALA A 105 -39.44 27.45 -18.24
C ALA A 105 -40.63 27.99 -19.06
N ARG A 106 -40.62 29.29 -19.40
CA ARG A 106 -41.64 29.90 -20.26
C ARG A 106 -41.58 29.40 -21.69
N ALA A 107 -40.39 29.24 -22.26
CA ALA A 107 -40.21 28.72 -23.62
C ALA A 107 -40.75 27.28 -23.72
N MET A 108 -40.40 26.43 -22.77
CA MET A 108 -40.91 25.05 -22.72
C MET A 108 -42.43 24.99 -22.56
N ALA A 109 -43.02 25.86 -21.72
CA ALA A 109 -44.46 25.91 -21.52
C ALA A 109 -45.25 26.47 -22.72
N ARG A 110 -44.64 27.37 -23.51
CA ARG A 110 -45.28 28.02 -24.66
C ARG A 110 -45.12 27.26 -25.97
N THR A 111 -44.04 26.50 -26.15
CA THR A 111 -43.81 25.73 -27.38
C THR A 111 -44.71 24.48 -27.42
N PRO A 112 -45.62 24.36 -28.41
CA PRO A 112 -46.53 23.23 -28.50
C PRO A 112 -45.79 21.89 -28.59
N GLY A 113 -46.18 20.94 -27.74
CA GLY A 113 -45.62 19.59 -27.72
C GLY A 113 -44.22 19.47 -27.09
N ALA A 114 -43.58 20.55 -26.63
CA ALA A 114 -42.27 20.49 -25.98
C ALA A 114 -42.33 19.73 -24.64
N LEU A 115 -43.25 20.11 -23.74
CA LEU A 115 -43.45 19.41 -22.47
C LEU A 115 -43.91 17.96 -22.66
N ALA A 116 -44.87 17.73 -23.56
CA ALA A 116 -45.35 16.38 -23.87
C ALA A 116 -44.22 15.48 -24.42
N GLY A 117 -43.35 16.02 -25.28
CA GLY A 117 -42.16 15.31 -25.78
C GLY A 117 -41.12 15.04 -24.68
N GLY A 118 -40.90 15.99 -23.77
CA GLY A 118 -40.05 15.79 -22.59
C GLY A 118 -40.55 14.68 -21.67
N TYR A 119 -41.84 14.70 -21.32
CA TYR A 119 -42.45 13.64 -20.50
C TYR A 119 -42.46 12.30 -21.22
N ALA A 120 -42.76 12.27 -22.53
CA ALA A 120 -42.74 11.04 -23.31
C ALA A 120 -41.35 10.42 -23.33
N THR A 121 -40.30 11.21 -23.58
CA THR A 121 -38.91 10.71 -23.57
C THR A 121 -38.45 10.27 -22.18
N LEU A 122 -38.82 10.99 -21.11
CA LEU A 122 -38.60 10.57 -19.73
C LEU A 122 -39.25 9.20 -19.46
N ILE A 123 -40.55 9.05 -19.72
CA ILE A 123 -41.30 7.82 -19.47
C ILE A 123 -40.74 6.66 -20.30
N LEU A 124 -40.53 6.86 -21.61
CA LEU A 124 -40.01 5.82 -22.50
C LEU A 124 -38.61 5.37 -22.07
N THR A 125 -37.73 6.31 -21.73
CA THR A 125 -36.37 5.98 -21.29
C THR A 125 -36.38 5.28 -19.94
N THR A 126 -37.20 5.73 -18.99
CA THR A 126 -37.38 5.05 -17.69
C THR A 126 -37.90 3.63 -17.90
N ILE A 127 -38.90 3.44 -18.77
CA ILE A 127 -39.38 2.10 -19.11
C ILE A 127 -38.24 1.25 -19.67
N VAL A 128 -37.47 1.74 -20.64
CA VAL A 128 -36.34 0.98 -21.23
C VAL A 128 -35.26 0.64 -20.20
N LEU A 129 -34.91 1.57 -19.29
CA LEU A 129 -33.84 1.37 -18.31
C LEU A 129 -34.27 0.51 -17.11
N PHE A 130 -35.52 0.63 -16.68
CA PHE A 130 -36.01 -0.03 -15.47
C PHE A 130 -36.86 -1.26 -15.73
N THR A 131 -37.26 -1.52 -16.98
CA THR A 131 -37.98 -2.75 -17.34
C THR A 131 -37.12 -3.61 -18.23
N ARG A 132 -37.13 -4.92 -17.97
CA ARG A 132 -36.64 -5.93 -18.91
C ARG A 132 -37.69 -6.12 -19.99
N LEU A 133 -37.90 -5.09 -20.82
CA LEU A 133 -39.03 -4.95 -21.74
C LEU A 133 -39.20 -6.16 -22.69
N PHE A 134 -38.15 -6.95 -22.89
CA PHE A 134 -38.14 -8.13 -23.76
C PHE A 134 -38.14 -9.48 -23.02
N SER A 135 -38.15 -9.50 -21.69
CA SER A 135 -38.06 -10.75 -20.91
C SER A 135 -38.95 -10.85 -19.66
N ASP A 136 -39.47 -9.76 -19.10
CA ASP A 136 -40.43 -9.82 -17.97
C ASP A 136 -41.32 -8.56 -17.88
N LEU A 137 -42.65 -8.75 -17.85
CA LEU A 137 -43.66 -7.68 -17.79
C LEU A 137 -43.98 -7.21 -16.35
N THR A 138 -43.49 -7.89 -15.31
CA THR A 138 -43.66 -7.49 -13.89
C THR A 138 -42.59 -6.50 -13.42
N ALA A 139 -41.68 -6.09 -14.32
CA ALA A 139 -40.41 -5.41 -14.06
C ALA A 139 -40.45 -3.91 -13.69
N ILE A 140 -41.57 -3.33 -13.25
CA ILE A 140 -41.57 -1.95 -12.68
C ILE A 140 -40.84 -1.92 -11.31
N SER A 141 -40.49 -3.09 -10.78
CA SER A 141 -39.78 -3.29 -9.50
C SER A 141 -38.51 -2.44 -9.37
N GLY A 142 -37.73 -2.22 -10.44
CA GLY A 142 -36.48 -1.45 -10.38
C GLY A 142 -36.67 0.04 -10.03
N LEU A 143 -37.77 0.66 -10.47
CA LEU A 143 -38.08 2.04 -10.09
C LEU A 143 -38.55 2.11 -8.63
N THR A 144 -39.36 1.14 -8.21
CA THR A 144 -39.83 1.05 -6.83
C THR A 144 -38.70 0.71 -5.84
N SER A 145 -37.72 -0.09 -6.24
CA SER A 145 -36.52 -0.36 -5.44
C SER A 145 -35.66 0.88 -5.31
N THR A 146 -35.37 1.58 -6.42
CA THR A 146 -34.58 2.83 -6.38
C THR A 146 -35.23 3.89 -5.49
N LEU A 147 -36.56 4.02 -5.53
CA LEU A 147 -37.30 4.90 -4.62
C LEU A 147 -37.26 4.41 -3.17
N GLY A 148 -37.39 3.10 -2.94
CA GLY A 148 -37.25 2.49 -1.62
C GLY A 148 -35.86 2.72 -1.02
N ASP A 149 -34.81 2.55 -1.82
CA ASP A 149 -33.42 2.77 -1.44
C ASP A 149 -33.13 4.25 -1.20
N TRP A 150 -33.75 5.16 -1.95
CA TRP A 150 -33.66 6.60 -1.68
C TRP A 150 -34.36 7.01 -0.38
N VAL A 151 -35.54 6.45 -0.09
CA VAL A 151 -36.21 6.66 1.21
C VAL A 151 -35.33 6.12 2.33
N ARG A 152 -34.73 4.94 2.17
CA ARG A 152 -33.74 4.43 3.13
C ARG A 152 -32.55 5.38 3.26
N LEU A 153 -31.99 5.89 2.17
CA LEU A 153 -30.87 6.85 2.22
C LEU A 153 -31.19 8.11 3.03
N LEU A 154 -32.45 8.54 3.08
CA LEU A 154 -32.89 9.68 3.90
C LEU A 154 -33.17 9.33 5.37
N PHE A 155 -33.53 8.09 5.68
CA PHE A 155 -34.06 7.71 7.00
C PHE A 155 -33.30 6.59 7.72
N THR A 156 -32.23 6.04 7.14
CA THR A 156 -31.43 4.97 7.76
C THR A 156 -30.31 5.57 8.60
N ASP A 157 -30.18 5.18 9.86
CA ASP A 157 -29.07 5.56 10.74
C ASP A 157 -27.80 4.74 10.39
N SER A 158 -27.23 4.91 9.20
CA SER A 158 -26.15 4.02 8.73
C SER A 158 -24.74 4.61 8.82
N THR A 159 -24.55 5.86 9.26
CA THR A 159 -23.20 6.45 9.35
C THR A 159 -22.91 7.15 10.66
N SER A 160 -21.69 6.94 11.16
CA SER A 160 -21.11 7.67 12.30
C SER A 160 -20.68 9.10 11.95
N THR A 161 -20.94 9.54 10.72
CA THR A 161 -20.52 10.85 10.20
C THR A 161 -21.42 11.98 10.72
N PRO A 162 -20.87 12.96 11.44
CA PRO A 162 -21.64 14.11 11.90
C PRO A 162 -22.03 15.04 10.76
N ILE A 163 -23.15 15.75 10.90
CA ILE A 163 -23.61 16.77 9.93
C ILE A 163 -22.54 17.83 9.66
N GLN A 164 -21.83 18.22 10.72
CA GLN A 164 -20.80 19.26 10.69
C GLN A 164 -19.59 18.87 9.84
N PHE A 165 -19.41 17.58 9.57
CA PHE A 165 -18.35 17.07 8.69
C PHE A 165 -18.43 17.69 7.30
N PHE A 166 -19.62 17.76 6.68
CA PHE A 166 -19.76 18.34 5.34
C PHE A 166 -19.36 19.82 5.32
N LEU A 167 -19.77 20.59 6.33
CA LEU A 167 -19.43 22.01 6.45
C LEU A 167 -17.92 22.20 6.59
N ILE A 168 -17.29 21.42 7.47
CA ILE A 168 -15.85 21.52 7.72
C ILE A 168 -15.05 21.01 6.52
N ALA A 169 -15.46 19.90 5.91
CA ALA A 169 -14.85 19.37 4.70
C ALA A 169 -14.89 20.38 3.55
N ILE A 170 -16.02 21.08 3.35
CA ILE A 170 -16.11 22.14 2.34
C ILE A 170 -15.19 23.32 2.67
N LEU A 171 -15.17 23.78 3.93
CA LEU A 171 -14.31 24.89 4.33
C LEU A 171 -12.82 24.56 4.23
N LEU A 172 -12.47 23.30 4.49
CA LEU A 172 -11.09 22.82 4.49
C LEU A 172 -10.62 22.45 3.09
N TYR A 173 -11.41 21.74 2.30
CA TYR A 173 -10.98 21.20 1.00
C TYR A 173 -11.36 22.10 -0.17
N GLU A 174 -12.47 22.82 -0.06
CA GLU A 174 -12.99 23.68 -1.12
C GLU A 174 -12.80 25.17 -0.79
N ILE A 175 -11.78 25.51 0.02
CA ILE A 175 -11.54 26.89 0.50
C ILE A 175 -11.44 27.90 -0.64
N VAL A 176 -10.82 27.54 -1.76
CA VAL A 176 -10.73 28.39 -2.96
C VAL A 176 -12.13 28.66 -3.53
N ALA A 177 -12.92 27.60 -3.69
CA ALA A 177 -14.29 27.71 -4.20
C ALA A 177 -15.16 28.54 -3.24
N VAL A 178 -15.06 28.35 -1.92
CA VAL A 178 -15.78 29.13 -0.91
C VAL A 178 -15.43 30.61 -1.01
N VAL A 179 -14.14 30.96 -1.00
CA VAL A 179 -13.68 32.36 -1.05
C VAL A 179 -14.24 33.04 -2.30
N PHE A 180 -14.09 32.41 -3.46
CA PHE A 180 -14.59 33.02 -4.69
C PHE A 180 -16.12 32.96 -4.83
N ALA A 181 -16.80 32.02 -4.17
CA ALA A 181 -18.25 32.01 -4.10
C ALA A 181 -18.78 33.20 -3.29
N VAL A 182 -18.13 33.52 -2.17
CA VAL A 182 -18.44 34.74 -1.38
C VAL A 182 -18.19 35.99 -2.23
N VAL A 183 -17.11 36.02 -3.00
CA VAL A 183 -16.82 37.11 -3.93
C VAL A 183 -17.91 37.23 -5.00
N ALA A 184 -18.36 36.11 -5.59
CA ALA A 184 -19.45 36.09 -6.56
C ALA A 184 -20.76 36.66 -5.98
N ALA A 185 -21.10 36.29 -4.74
CA ALA A 185 -22.29 36.77 -4.04
C ALA A 185 -22.18 38.25 -3.60
N SER A 186 -20.98 38.71 -3.26
CA SER A 186 -20.72 40.07 -2.77
C SER A 186 -20.60 41.09 -3.90
N LEU A 187 -20.04 40.67 -5.04
CA LEU A 187 -19.87 41.51 -6.22
C LEU A 187 -21.11 41.42 -7.08
N ARG A 188 -22.17 42.15 -6.70
CA ARG A 188 -23.38 42.30 -7.52
C ARG A 188 -22.99 42.61 -8.98
N PRO A 189 -23.41 41.81 -9.97
CA PRO A 189 -23.38 42.23 -11.36
C PRO A 189 -24.40 43.37 -11.51
N GLY A 190 -23.95 44.64 -11.44
CA GLY A 190 -24.82 45.81 -11.65
C GLY A 190 -24.68 46.99 -10.69
N THR A 191 -23.74 47.01 -9.73
CA THR A 191 -23.57 48.17 -8.82
C THR A 191 -22.55 49.21 -9.27
N THR A 192 -22.06 49.18 -10.51
CA THR A 192 -21.57 50.41 -11.14
C THR A 192 -22.78 51.16 -11.69
N PRO A 193 -23.11 52.37 -11.21
CA PRO A 193 -24.07 53.22 -11.88
C PRO A 193 -23.43 53.71 -13.17
N VAL A 194 -23.51 52.91 -14.24
CA VAL A 194 -23.36 53.46 -15.57
C VAL A 194 -24.64 54.27 -15.79
N SER A 195 -24.49 55.59 -15.76
CA SER A 195 -25.58 56.53 -15.98
C SER A 195 -26.32 56.17 -17.28
N PRO A 196 -27.67 56.21 -17.30
CA PRO A 196 -28.45 55.99 -18.52
C PRO A 196 -28.09 56.93 -19.70
N ALA A 197 -27.30 57.97 -19.45
CA ALA A 197 -26.86 58.94 -20.46
C ALA A 197 -25.82 58.41 -21.46
N GLU A 198 -25.17 57.26 -21.20
CA GLU A 198 -24.16 56.70 -22.11
C GLU A 198 -24.75 55.81 -23.22
N TYR A 199 -26.03 55.45 -23.11
CA TYR A 199 -26.78 54.82 -24.19
C TYR A 199 -27.69 55.86 -24.86
N GLY A 200 -27.36 56.20 -26.10
CA GLY A 200 -28.25 56.98 -26.96
C GLY A 200 -29.64 56.32 -27.10
N PRO A 201 -30.63 57.00 -27.71
CA PRO A 201 -32.05 56.63 -27.68
C PRO A 201 -32.43 55.33 -28.45
N ALA A 202 -31.47 54.43 -28.68
CA ALA A 202 -31.62 53.17 -29.39
C ALA A 202 -30.87 52.01 -28.69
N ALA A 203 -30.99 51.85 -27.37
CA ALA A 203 -30.45 50.68 -26.68
C ALA A 203 -31.51 49.80 -26.00
N PRO A 204 -32.32 49.05 -26.78
CA PRO A 204 -33.07 47.92 -26.27
C PRO A 204 -32.25 46.61 -26.23
N ASP A 205 -30.91 46.64 -26.17
CA ASP A 205 -30.07 45.44 -26.34
C ASP A 205 -29.02 45.17 -25.24
N ALA A 206 -29.30 45.55 -23.98
CA ALA A 206 -28.61 44.97 -22.81
C ALA A 206 -29.14 43.54 -22.48
N SER A 207 -29.74 42.87 -23.47
CA SER A 207 -30.71 41.77 -23.36
C SER A 207 -30.09 40.39 -23.62
N GLY A 208 -29.02 40.07 -22.90
CA GLY A 208 -28.59 38.69 -22.74
C GLY A 208 -29.19 38.09 -21.46
N PRO A 209 -29.86 36.92 -21.49
CA PRO A 209 -30.19 36.20 -20.27
C PRO A 209 -28.90 35.89 -19.51
N SER A 210 -28.74 36.50 -18.34
CA SER A 210 -27.57 36.26 -17.50
C SER A 210 -27.77 34.97 -16.72
N LEU A 211 -26.78 34.08 -16.77
CA LEU A 211 -26.67 33.00 -15.80
C LEU A 211 -26.21 33.64 -14.49
N ASP A 212 -27.18 33.99 -13.64
CA ASP A 212 -26.90 34.67 -12.38
C ASP A 212 -26.31 33.68 -11.35
N TRP A 213 -25.38 34.16 -10.53
CA TRP A 213 -24.69 33.37 -9.50
C TRP A 213 -25.68 32.72 -8.52
N SER A 214 -26.88 33.29 -8.41
CA SER A 214 -27.99 32.82 -7.59
C SER A 214 -28.42 31.38 -7.88
N PHE A 215 -28.31 30.88 -9.11
CA PHE A 215 -28.67 29.47 -9.42
C PHE A 215 -27.76 28.48 -8.69
N PHE A 216 -26.46 28.66 -8.80
CA PHE A 216 -25.49 27.79 -8.14
C PHE A 216 -25.48 27.98 -6.62
N ALA A 217 -25.81 29.18 -6.13
CA ALA A 217 -26.00 29.43 -4.70
C ALA A 217 -27.20 28.66 -4.14
N TRP A 218 -28.36 28.72 -4.81
CA TRP A 218 -29.53 27.93 -4.39
C TRP A 218 -29.29 26.43 -4.51
N TRP A 219 -28.59 25.98 -5.55
CA TRP A 219 -28.21 24.57 -5.69
C TRP A 219 -27.27 24.14 -4.55
N ALA A 220 -26.20 24.88 -4.28
CA ALA A 220 -25.27 24.57 -3.19
C ALA A 220 -25.98 24.55 -1.82
N LEU A 221 -26.88 25.50 -1.55
CA LEU A 221 -27.66 25.55 -0.32
C LEU A 221 -28.61 24.34 -0.20
N ALA A 222 -29.34 24.02 -1.27
CA ALA A 222 -30.26 22.88 -1.28
C ALA A 222 -29.51 21.55 -1.10
N ALA A 223 -28.36 21.39 -1.77
CA ALA A 223 -27.50 20.22 -1.62
C ALA A 223 -26.95 20.12 -0.19
N LEU A 224 -26.44 21.22 0.36
CA LEU A 224 -25.94 21.26 1.73
C LEU A 224 -27.03 20.84 2.72
N VAL A 225 -28.24 21.38 2.61
CA VAL A 225 -29.37 21.03 3.48
C VAL A 225 -29.74 19.55 3.32
N LEU A 226 -29.98 19.10 2.08
CA LEU A 226 -30.52 17.77 1.84
C LEU A 226 -29.54 16.66 2.25
N PHE A 227 -28.25 16.79 1.90
CA PHE A 227 -27.24 15.79 2.26
C PHE A 227 -26.80 15.89 3.73
N SER A 228 -26.99 17.04 4.38
CA SER A 228 -26.87 17.14 5.86
C SER A 228 -27.88 16.25 6.58
N PHE A 229 -29.07 16.02 6.01
CA PHE A 229 -30.10 15.17 6.61
C PHE A 229 -30.12 13.73 6.07
N SER A 230 -29.36 13.41 5.03
CA SER A 230 -29.23 12.02 4.58
C SER A 230 -28.53 11.16 5.64
N GLY A 231 -28.95 9.91 5.78
CA GLY A 231 -28.42 8.96 6.74
C GLY A 231 -27.12 8.25 6.30
N GLY A 232 -26.93 8.10 4.99
CA GLY A 232 -25.73 7.50 4.38
C GLY A 232 -24.60 8.50 4.13
N ARG A 233 -24.20 9.34 5.10
CA ARG A 233 -23.26 10.47 4.91
C ARG A 233 -21.83 10.05 4.61
N LEU A 234 -21.61 9.51 3.42
CA LEU A 234 -20.31 9.12 2.93
C LEU A 234 -19.53 10.34 2.41
N PRO A 235 -18.19 10.35 2.53
CA PRO A 235 -17.33 11.44 2.06
C PRO A 235 -17.56 11.82 0.58
N GLU A 236 -17.83 10.86 -0.29
CA GLU A 236 -18.12 11.02 -1.71
C GLU A 236 -19.41 11.81 -1.98
N HIS A 237 -20.40 11.77 -1.08
CA HIS A 237 -21.60 12.60 -1.20
C HIS A 237 -21.30 14.10 -1.10
N THR A 238 -20.14 14.47 -0.54
CA THR A 238 -19.67 15.86 -0.50
C THR A 238 -19.50 16.42 -1.92
N VAL A 239 -19.31 15.58 -2.95
CA VAL A 239 -19.25 16.01 -4.37
C VAL A 239 -20.51 16.75 -4.77
N HIS A 240 -21.70 16.34 -4.31
CA HIS A 240 -22.97 16.97 -4.66
C HIS A 240 -23.12 18.38 -4.09
N VAL A 241 -22.39 18.69 -3.02
CA VAL A 241 -22.35 20.02 -2.40
C VAL A 241 -21.18 20.85 -2.93
N ALA A 242 -20.02 20.22 -3.14
CA ALA A 242 -18.80 20.85 -3.65
C ALA A 242 -18.94 21.28 -5.12
N LEU A 243 -19.61 20.49 -5.96
CA LEU A 243 -19.78 20.77 -7.39
C LEU A 243 -20.47 22.13 -7.66
N PRO A 244 -21.69 22.42 -7.16
CA PRO A 244 -22.31 23.72 -7.38
C PRO A 244 -21.53 24.86 -6.75
N LEU A 245 -20.85 24.62 -5.62
CA LEU A 245 -20.00 25.61 -4.97
C LEU A 245 -18.76 25.94 -5.80
N ALA A 246 -18.11 24.96 -6.41
CA ALA A 246 -16.96 25.17 -7.30
C ALA A 246 -17.36 25.93 -8.57
N LEU A 247 -18.54 25.65 -9.13
CA LEU A 247 -19.10 26.41 -10.26
C LEU A 247 -19.39 27.87 -9.87
N LEU A 248 -19.97 28.09 -8.69
CA LEU A 248 -20.21 29.42 -8.13
C LEU A 248 -18.88 30.17 -7.89
N GLY A 249 -17.89 29.50 -7.29
CA GLY A 249 -16.54 30.01 -7.13
C GLY A 249 -15.89 30.36 -8.47
N GLY A 250 -16.14 29.58 -9.52
CA GLY A 250 -15.65 29.83 -10.86
C GLY A 250 -16.20 31.13 -11.46
N ILE A 251 -17.46 31.46 -11.18
CA ILE A 251 -18.06 32.75 -11.53
C ILE A 251 -17.32 33.88 -10.82
N GLY A 252 -17.11 33.77 -9.51
CA GLY A 252 -16.43 34.79 -8.71
C GLY A 252 -14.97 35.00 -9.13
N LEU A 253 -14.22 33.92 -9.30
CA LEU A 253 -12.85 33.96 -9.83
C LEU A 253 -12.82 34.58 -11.22
N GLY A 254 -13.75 34.21 -12.09
CA GLY A 254 -13.90 34.81 -13.42
C GLY A 254 -14.19 36.31 -13.38
N LEU A 255 -15.04 36.78 -12.47
CA LEU A 255 -15.35 38.21 -12.28
C LEU A 255 -14.12 38.99 -11.81
N VAL A 256 -13.39 38.42 -10.85
CA VAL A 256 -12.13 39.00 -10.36
C VAL A 256 -11.11 39.08 -11.48
N LEU A 257 -10.85 37.98 -12.18
CA LEU A 257 -9.92 37.94 -13.31
C LEU A 257 -10.29 38.93 -14.42
N ARG A 258 -11.59 39.12 -14.71
CA ARG A 258 -12.05 40.14 -15.67
C ARG A 258 -11.81 41.56 -15.20
N ARG A 259 -12.05 41.87 -13.91
CA ARG A 259 -11.78 43.20 -13.34
C ARG A 259 -10.30 43.54 -13.35
N LEU A 260 -9.45 42.54 -13.12
CA LEU A 260 -8.00 42.67 -13.29
C LEU A 260 -7.66 42.86 -14.77
N ALA A 261 -8.28 42.07 -15.66
CA ALA A 261 -8.07 42.10 -17.11
C ALA A 261 -8.28 43.50 -17.72
N ALA A 262 -9.35 44.19 -17.30
CA ALA A 262 -9.68 45.53 -17.78
C ALA A 262 -8.66 46.62 -17.38
N GLY A 263 -7.76 46.33 -16.42
CA GLY A 263 -6.68 47.24 -16.03
C GLY A 263 -5.38 47.08 -16.83
N PHE A 264 -5.30 46.10 -17.75
CA PHE A 264 -4.03 45.66 -18.36
C PHE A 264 -3.60 46.38 -19.65
N GLU A 265 -4.40 47.30 -20.21
CA GLU A 265 -4.04 47.97 -21.47
C GLU A 265 -2.76 48.83 -21.41
N GLN A 266 -2.32 49.29 -20.23
CA GLN A 266 -1.09 50.12 -20.10
C GLN A 266 0.16 49.37 -19.60
N THR A 267 0.07 48.13 -19.10
CA THR A 267 1.19 47.40 -18.47
C THR A 267 1.21 45.88 -18.74
N ALA A 268 0.59 45.44 -19.86
CA ALA A 268 0.34 44.05 -20.22
C ALA A 268 1.51 43.06 -20.07
N ARG A 269 2.76 43.48 -20.30
CA ARG A 269 3.94 42.59 -20.23
C ARG A 269 4.30 42.17 -18.81
N ALA A 270 4.27 43.10 -17.85
CA ALA A 270 4.68 42.79 -16.47
C ALA A 270 3.68 41.86 -15.77
N THR A 271 2.38 42.07 -16.03
CA THR A 271 1.35 41.21 -15.45
C THR A 271 1.24 39.86 -16.16
N ALA A 272 1.42 39.81 -17.49
CA ALA A 272 1.47 38.53 -18.20
C ALA A 272 2.65 37.67 -17.75
N LEU A 273 3.84 38.27 -17.56
CA LEU A 273 5.02 37.59 -17.00
C LEU A 273 4.78 37.12 -15.56
N PHE A 274 4.08 37.91 -14.75
CA PHE A 274 3.74 37.55 -13.37
C PHE A 274 2.75 36.38 -13.30
N VAL A 275 1.67 36.41 -14.10
CA VAL A 275 0.69 35.32 -14.18
C VAL A 275 1.30 34.05 -14.77
N ALA A 276 2.16 34.18 -15.78
CA ALA A 276 2.94 33.06 -16.32
C ALA A 276 3.91 32.49 -15.28
N GLY A 277 4.54 33.33 -14.46
CA GLY A 277 5.40 32.92 -13.34
C GLY A 277 4.63 32.12 -12.28
N VAL A 278 3.46 32.60 -11.86
CA VAL A 278 2.57 31.86 -10.93
C VAL A 278 2.14 30.51 -11.53
N GLY A 279 1.73 30.48 -12.80
CA GLY A 279 1.37 29.25 -13.50
C GLY A 279 2.54 28.26 -13.63
N ALA A 280 3.74 28.77 -13.90
CA ALA A 280 4.96 27.97 -13.98
C ALA A 280 5.36 27.38 -12.63
N VAL A 281 5.21 28.12 -11.52
CA VAL A 281 5.46 27.61 -10.16
C VAL A 281 4.49 26.49 -9.80
N ILE A 282 3.20 26.68 -10.07
CA ILE A 282 2.19 25.64 -9.84
C ILE A 282 2.52 24.39 -10.69
N GLY A 283 2.88 24.59 -11.96
CA GLY A 283 3.29 23.51 -12.86
C GLY A 283 4.56 22.78 -12.40
N LEU A 284 5.59 23.49 -11.96
CA LEU A 284 6.86 22.94 -11.48
C LEU A 284 6.68 22.15 -10.18
N VAL A 285 5.89 22.66 -9.24
CA VAL A 285 5.59 21.96 -7.98
C VAL A 285 4.78 20.70 -8.27
N ALA A 286 3.75 20.79 -9.13
CA ALA A 286 2.99 19.62 -9.56
C ALA A 286 3.89 18.57 -10.25
N PHE A 287 4.81 19.02 -11.11
CA PHE A 287 5.75 18.16 -11.83
C PHE A 287 6.79 17.50 -10.90
N ALA A 288 7.34 18.23 -9.94
CA ALA A 288 8.27 17.68 -8.95
C ALA A 288 7.61 16.64 -8.03
N ILE A 289 6.35 16.86 -7.66
CA ILE A 289 5.53 15.90 -6.92
C ILE A 289 5.26 14.64 -7.77
N LEU A 290 5.03 14.79 -9.07
CA LEU A 290 4.88 13.68 -10.03
C LEU A 290 6.17 12.85 -10.18
N ILE A 291 7.34 13.50 -10.32
CA ILE A 291 8.64 12.82 -10.42
C ILE A 291 8.99 12.08 -9.13
N GLY A 292 8.82 12.72 -7.97
CA GLY A 292 9.14 12.13 -6.66
C GLY A 292 8.39 10.84 -6.36
N ARG A 293 7.31 10.54 -7.10
CA ARG A 293 6.53 9.29 -6.98
C ARG A 293 6.78 8.28 -8.10
N SER A 294 7.36 8.67 -9.25
CA SER A 294 7.82 7.69 -10.26
C SER A 294 8.89 6.72 -9.72
N GLY A 295 9.47 7.03 -8.57
CA GLY A 295 10.43 6.19 -7.86
C GLY A 295 9.85 4.97 -7.14
N GLU A 296 8.52 4.83 -7.02
CA GLU A 296 7.88 3.70 -6.30
C GLU A 296 8.21 2.31 -6.92
N ASN A 297 8.65 2.25 -8.18
CA ASN A 297 9.07 1.01 -8.85
C ASN A 297 10.60 0.78 -8.90
N SER A 298 11.41 1.67 -8.30
CA SER A 298 12.86 1.73 -8.61
C SER A 298 13.82 1.53 -7.43
N GLY A 299 13.34 1.30 -6.21
CA GLY A 299 14.20 1.01 -5.05
C GLY A 299 15.15 2.16 -4.64
N LEU A 300 15.12 3.31 -5.31
CA LEU A 300 15.94 4.47 -4.95
C LEU A 300 15.26 5.25 -3.82
N ALA A 301 15.76 5.05 -2.60
CA ALA A 301 15.49 5.86 -1.43
C ALA A 301 16.09 7.28 -1.60
N ALA A 302 15.57 8.07 -2.53
CA ALA A 302 15.86 9.50 -2.56
C ALA A 302 14.95 10.19 -1.55
N ASP A 303 15.57 10.89 -0.60
CA ASP A 303 14.95 11.55 0.54
C ASP A 303 13.86 12.54 0.08
N ARG A 304 12.60 12.10 0.16
CA ARG A 304 11.42 12.73 -0.43
C ARG A 304 11.23 14.19 -0.01
N GLY A 305 11.73 14.53 1.19
CA GLY A 305 11.72 15.90 1.71
C GLY A 305 12.58 16.86 0.91
N TRP A 306 13.67 16.39 0.30
CA TRP A 306 14.63 17.23 -0.43
C TRP A 306 14.10 17.69 -1.79
N LEU A 307 13.47 16.81 -2.58
CA LEU A 307 12.87 17.19 -3.88
C LEU A 307 11.69 18.13 -3.72
N VAL A 308 10.83 17.89 -2.71
CA VAL A 308 9.73 18.80 -2.38
C VAL A 308 10.26 20.14 -1.88
N ALA A 309 11.29 20.15 -1.01
CA ALA A 309 11.94 21.37 -0.57
C ALA A 309 12.59 22.16 -1.72
N GLN A 310 13.22 21.49 -2.69
CA GLN A 310 13.79 22.13 -3.88
C GLN A 310 12.71 22.72 -4.79
N ALA A 311 11.60 22.02 -5.01
CA ALA A 311 10.48 22.53 -5.79
C ALA A 311 9.80 23.74 -5.10
N ILE A 312 9.63 23.67 -3.77
CA ILE A 312 9.15 24.80 -2.96
C ILE A 312 10.14 25.96 -3.03
N LEU A 313 11.44 25.72 -2.93
CA LEU A 313 12.48 26.76 -3.00
C LEU A 313 12.50 27.45 -4.37
N VAL A 314 12.49 26.69 -5.46
CA VAL A 314 12.38 27.21 -6.83
C VAL A 314 11.07 27.98 -6.98
N GLY A 315 9.97 27.46 -6.44
CA GLY A 315 8.67 28.13 -6.41
C GLY A 315 8.71 29.47 -5.68
N VAL A 316 9.32 29.54 -4.50
CA VAL A 316 9.48 30.75 -3.69
C VAL A 316 10.39 31.77 -4.40
N VAL A 317 11.46 31.34 -5.06
CA VAL A 317 12.38 32.23 -5.79
C VAL A 317 11.71 32.81 -7.03
N VAL A 318 11.05 31.98 -7.85
CA VAL A 318 10.33 32.43 -9.05
C VAL A 318 9.16 33.32 -8.65
N PHE A 319 8.44 32.99 -7.59
CA PHE A 319 7.34 33.79 -7.08
C PHE A 319 7.80 35.11 -6.48
N GLY A 320 8.82 35.11 -5.64
CA GLY A 320 9.42 36.30 -5.05
C GLY A 320 9.96 37.25 -6.12
N GLY A 321 10.64 36.72 -7.15
CA GLY A 321 11.09 37.48 -8.31
C GLY A 321 9.93 38.10 -9.11
N SER A 322 8.84 37.34 -9.27
CA SER A 322 7.63 37.79 -9.96
C SER A 322 6.90 38.89 -9.16
N VAL A 323 6.79 38.75 -7.84
CA VAL A 323 6.21 39.76 -6.93
C VAL A 323 7.05 41.03 -6.90
N ALA A 324 8.39 40.91 -6.85
CA ALA A 324 9.30 42.05 -6.92
C ALA A 324 9.20 42.79 -8.26
N ALA A 325 9.17 42.06 -9.38
CA ALA A 325 8.96 42.63 -10.71
C ALA A 325 7.61 43.36 -10.82
N GLY A 326 6.55 42.76 -10.26
CA GLY A 326 5.24 43.40 -10.13
C GLY A 326 5.30 44.68 -9.29
N TYR A 327 5.86 44.62 -8.09
CA TYR A 327 5.96 45.79 -7.20
C TYR A 327 6.76 46.95 -7.83
N LEU A 328 7.86 46.64 -8.53
CA LEU A 328 8.65 47.62 -9.26
C LEU A 328 7.86 48.24 -10.42
N ALA A 329 7.09 47.44 -11.16
CA ALA A 329 6.17 47.94 -12.19
C ALA A 329 5.05 48.83 -11.59
N ALA A 330 4.53 48.48 -10.40
CA ALA A 330 3.51 49.25 -9.67
C ALA A 330 4.02 50.61 -9.20
N ARG A 331 5.31 50.70 -8.86
CA ARG A 331 5.96 51.97 -8.48
C ARG A 331 6.04 52.94 -9.64
N GLY A 332 6.24 52.44 -10.86
CA GLY A 332 6.27 53.23 -12.09
C GLY A 332 4.89 53.62 -12.65
N ALA A 333 3.80 53.05 -12.10
CA ALA A 333 2.43 53.32 -12.56
C ALA A 333 1.83 54.60 -11.92
N PRO A 334 0.90 55.30 -12.60
CA PRO A 334 0.20 56.46 -12.05
C PRO A 334 -0.50 56.15 -10.72
N ALA A 335 -0.56 57.14 -9.81
CA ALA A 335 -1.10 56.98 -8.45
C ALA A 335 -2.54 56.40 -8.40
N GLU A 336 -3.35 56.68 -9.42
CA GLU A 336 -4.72 56.16 -9.57
C GLU A 336 -4.79 54.65 -9.86
N THR A 337 -3.73 54.07 -10.45
CA THR A 337 -3.68 52.65 -10.85
C THR A 337 -2.90 51.78 -9.86
N ARG A 338 -2.04 52.40 -9.02
CA ARG A 338 -1.24 51.73 -7.98
C ARG A 338 -2.05 50.84 -7.01
N PRO A 339 -3.25 51.22 -6.51
CA PRO A 339 -4.03 50.32 -5.65
C PRO A 339 -4.57 49.09 -6.38
N ARG A 340 -4.93 49.21 -7.67
CA ARG A 340 -5.37 48.07 -8.50
C ARG A 340 -4.22 47.08 -8.73
N PHE A 341 -3.02 47.61 -8.96
CA PHE A 341 -1.82 46.80 -9.15
C PHE A 341 -1.43 46.06 -7.87
N THR A 342 -1.42 46.76 -6.73
CA THR A 342 -1.13 46.16 -5.41
C THR A 342 -2.15 45.07 -5.06
N GLY A 343 -3.44 45.31 -5.34
CA GLY A 343 -4.49 44.30 -5.17
C GLY A 343 -4.32 43.07 -6.06
N SER A 344 -3.81 43.25 -7.29
CA SER A 344 -3.53 42.14 -8.23
C SER A 344 -2.41 41.23 -7.73
N ILE A 345 -1.35 41.82 -7.16
CA ILE A 345 -0.24 41.08 -6.56
C ILE A 345 -0.73 40.31 -5.33
N LEU A 346 -1.43 40.97 -4.41
CA LEU A 346 -1.96 40.32 -3.20
C LEU A 346 -2.90 39.17 -3.53
N LEU A 347 -3.76 39.35 -4.53
CA LEU A 347 -4.66 38.31 -5.00
C LEU A 347 -3.92 37.13 -5.64
N ALA A 348 -2.85 37.37 -6.40
CA ALA A 348 -2.07 36.29 -6.98
C ALA A 348 -1.25 35.52 -5.92
N VAL A 349 -0.75 36.21 -4.89
CA VAL A 349 -0.17 35.56 -3.70
C VAL A 349 -1.21 34.66 -3.05
N LEU A 350 -2.41 35.19 -2.83
CA LEU A 350 -3.51 34.44 -2.24
C LEU A 350 -3.90 33.23 -3.11
N LEU A 351 -4.01 33.40 -4.43
CA LEU A 351 -4.30 32.32 -5.38
C LEU A 351 -3.21 31.26 -5.44
N LEU A 352 -1.94 31.65 -5.33
CA LEU A 352 -0.83 30.71 -5.29
C LEU A 352 -0.87 29.89 -3.99
N VAL A 353 -1.02 30.55 -2.84
CA VAL A 353 -1.07 29.87 -1.54
C VAL A 353 -2.25 28.92 -1.47
N LEU A 354 -3.46 29.40 -1.79
CA LEU A 354 -4.66 28.57 -1.75
C LEU A 354 -4.65 27.50 -2.84
N GLY A 355 -4.07 27.78 -4.01
CA GLY A 355 -3.91 26.81 -5.10
C GLY A 355 -2.94 25.68 -4.75
N LEU A 356 -1.78 26.00 -4.16
CA LEU A 356 -0.83 25.00 -3.66
C LEU A 356 -1.46 24.15 -2.54
N TYR A 357 -2.24 24.77 -1.67
CA TYR A 357 -3.00 24.07 -0.64
C TYR A 357 -4.05 23.13 -1.25
N SER A 358 -4.85 23.59 -2.23
CA SER A 358 -5.82 22.73 -2.93
C SER A 358 -5.14 21.60 -3.70
N VAL A 359 -4.01 21.84 -4.37
CA VAL A 359 -3.24 20.79 -5.08
C VAL A 359 -2.70 19.76 -4.09
N ARG A 360 -2.12 20.21 -2.96
CA ARG A 360 -1.68 19.32 -1.87
C ARG A 360 -2.85 18.47 -1.40
N SER A 361 -3.95 19.10 -1.00
CA SER A 361 -5.11 18.39 -0.46
C SER A 361 -5.74 17.43 -1.47
N ALA A 362 -5.89 17.83 -2.75
CA ALA A 362 -6.42 16.97 -3.80
C ALA A 362 -5.53 15.75 -4.01
N PHE A 363 -4.20 15.93 -3.99
CA PHE A 363 -3.25 14.85 -4.19
C PHE A 363 -3.14 13.90 -3.00
N THR A 364 -3.17 14.46 -1.80
CA THR A 364 -3.24 13.77 -0.50
C THR A 364 -4.50 12.90 -0.41
N LEU A 365 -5.66 13.44 -0.79
CA LEU A 365 -6.92 12.67 -0.90
C LEU A 365 -6.92 11.65 -2.04
N SER A 366 -6.10 11.85 -3.06
CA SER A 366 -6.10 11.05 -4.28
C SER A 366 -5.31 9.74 -4.20
N PHE A 367 -4.27 9.61 -3.35
CA PHE A 367 -3.33 8.49 -3.48
C PHE A 367 -2.67 7.97 -2.17
N PHE A 368 -2.91 6.67 -1.96
CA PHE A 368 -1.98 5.60 -1.51
C PHE A 368 -1.27 5.79 -0.16
N ARG A 369 -2.04 5.86 0.92
CA ARG A 369 -1.60 5.40 2.25
C ARG A 369 -2.75 4.69 2.94
N ALA A 370 -3.07 3.52 2.41
CA ALA A 370 -4.17 2.69 2.90
C ALA A 370 -3.89 2.18 4.33
N ASP A 371 -2.60 2.00 4.64
CA ASP A 371 -1.97 1.60 5.89
C ASP A 371 -1.89 2.73 6.95
N GLN A 372 -1.61 3.98 6.53
CA GLN A 372 -1.32 5.05 7.49
C GLN A 372 -2.55 5.84 7.95
N GLY A 373 -3.69 5.73 7.25
CA GLY A 373 -4.98 6.30 7.66
C GLY A 373 -4.92 7.74 8.18
N VAL A 374 -4.07 8.55 7.56
CA VAL A 374 -3.84 9.97 7.92
C VAL A 374 -4.84 10.92 7.26
N GLU A 375 -5.74 10.39 6.40
CA GLU A 375 -6.60 11.25 5.58
C GLU A 375 -7.96 11.60 6.20
N PRO A 376 -8.31 12.89 6.37
CA PRO A 376 -9.53 13.29 7.07
C PRO A 376 -10.83 12.97 6.33
N LEU A 377 -10.82 12.78 5.00
CA LEU A 377 -11.99 12.25 4.28
C LEU A 377 -12.09 10.72 4.33
N ALA A 378 -11.02 9.99 4.64
CA ALA A 378 -11.06 8.53 4.79
C ALA A 378 -11.44 8.16 6.23
N GLN A 379 -12.72 7.81 6.47
CA GLN A 379 -13.22 7.58 7.83
C GLN A 379 -12.95 6.17 8.35
N GLN A 380 -13.01 5.19 7.45
CA GLN A 380 -12.72 3.79 7.74
C GLN A 380 -11.51 3.38 6.92
N THR A 381 -10.55 2.73 7.57
CA THR A 381 -9.39 2.13 6.92
C THR A 381 -9.29 0.68 7.35
N ALA A 382 -9.01 -0.20 6.40
CA ALA A 382 -8.73 -1.58 6.73
C ALA A 382 -7.47 -1.66 7.61
N THR A 383 -7.39 -2.67 8.48
CA THR A 383 -6.18 -2.86 9.30
C THR A 383 -5.04 -3.44 8.47
N THR A 384 -3.87 -3.54 9.11
CA THR A 384 -2.65 -4.17 8.57
C THR A 384 -2.86 -5.57 7.99
N GLY A 385 -3.92 -6.30 8.38
CA GLY A 385 -4.20 -7.65 7.85
C GLY A 385 -4.82 -7.70 6.45
N VAL A 386 -5.36 -6.59 5.93
CA VAL A 386 -6.11 -6.58 4.67
C VAL A 386 -5.23 -6.41 3.45
N GLU A 387 -4.12 -5.69 3.56
CA GLU A 387 -3.14 -5.55 2.47
C GLU A 387 -2.44 -6.88 2.13
N PRO A 388 -1.94 -7.67 3.11
CA PRO A 388 -1.45 -9.02 2.86
C PRO A 388 -2.51 -9.94 2.25
N LEU A 389 -3.77 -9.82 2.69
CA LEU A 389 -4.89 -10.56 2.12
C LEU A 389 -5.13 -10.20 0.65
N VAL A 390 -5.20 -8.91 0.31
CA VAL A 390 -5.37 -8.44 -1.06
C VAL A 390 -4.21 -8.91 -1.94
N ALA A 391 -2.97 -8.76 -1.47
CA ALA A 391 -1.80 -9.23 -2.21
C ALA A 391 -1.82 -10.75 -2.43
N ARG A 392 -2.30 -11.53 -1.45
CA ARG A 392 -2.46 -12.99 -1.57
C ARG A 392 -3.57 -13.36 -2.55
N LEU A 393 -4.71 -12.67 -2.49
CA LEU A 393 -5.82 -12.84 -3.41
C LEU A 393 -5.43 -12.45 -4.85
N GLN A 394 -4.60 -11.43 -5.05
CA GLN A 394 -4.08 -11.05 -6.37
C GLN A 394 -3.18 -12.14 -6.96
N ARG A 395 -2.25 -12.68 -6.16
CA ARG A 395 -1.42 -13.82 -6.58
C ARG A 395 -2.27 -15.03 -6.96
N LEU A 396 -3.23 -15.37 -6.11
CA LEU A 396 -4.12 -16.51 -6.35
C LEU A 396 -5.06 -16.26 -7.54
N SER A 397 -5.53 -15.02 -7.73
CA SER A 397 -6.34 -14.62 -8.87
C SER A 397 -5.60 -14.89 -10.18
N ARG A 398 -4.29 -14.60 -10.25
CA ARG A 398 -3.48 -15.00 -11.41
C ARG A 398 -3.61 -16.49 -11.68
N ASP A 399 -3.48 -17.35 -10.68
CA ASP A 399 -3.51 -18.81 -10.87
C ASP A 399 -4.90 -19.38 -11.21
N VAL A 400 -5.98 -18.78 -10.67
CA VAL A 400 -7.35 -19.30 -10.86
C VAL A 400 -8.09 -18.62 -12.02
N SER A 401 -7.62 -17.47 -12.49
CA SER A 401 -8.29 -16.66 -13.52
C SER A 401 -7.51 -16.48 -14.83
N VAL A 402 -6.38 -17.19 -15.05
CA VAL A 402 -5.66 -17.22 -16.36
C VAL A 402 -6.60 -17.43 -17.56
N ASN A 403 -7.63 -18.26 -17.38
CA ASN A 403 -8.60 -18.59 -18.44
C ASN A 403 -9.82 -17.64 -18.51
N ARG A 404 -9.87 -16.61 -17.67
CA ARG A 404 -10.98 -15.64 -17.53
C ARG A 404 -10.55 -14.23 -17.92
N THR A 405 -10.02 -14.06 -19.14
CA THR A 405 -9.58 -12.76 -19.65
C THR A 405 -10.77 -11.88 -20.06
N SER A 406 -10.67 -10.56 -19.86
CA SER A 406 -11.65 -9.57 -20.34
C SER A 406 -10.95 -8.37 -20.98
N VAL A 407 -11.71 -7.45 -21.59
CA VAL A 407 -11.13 -6.18 -22.10
C VAL A 407 -10.54 -5.34 -20.95
N ALA A 408 -11.09 -5.47 -19.74
CA ALA A 408 -10.60 -4.80 -18.53
C ALA A 408 -9.43 -5.54 -17.86
N ASP A 409 -9.28 -6.85 -18.10
CA ASP A 409 -8.18 -7.68 -17.61
C ASP A 409 -7.72 -8.67 -18.70
N PRO A 410 -6.88 -8.23 -19.65
CA PRO A 410 -6.46 -9.04 -20.79
C PRO A 410 -5.58 -10.24 -20.40
N LEU A 411 -5.03 -10.24 -19.18
CA LEU A 411 -4.08 -11.24 -18.70
C LEU A 411 -4.70 -12.20 -17.67
N GLY A 412 -5.97 -12.02 -17.29
CA GLY A 412 -6.63 -12.85 -16.28
C GLY A 412 -5.94 -12.78 -14.92
N THR A 413 -5.42 -11.60 -14.56
CA THR A 413 -4.71 -11.39 -13.29
C THR A 413 -5.66 -11.05 -12.14
N TYR A 414 -6.84 -10.54 -12.44
CA TYR A 414 -7.77 -9.91 -11.50
C TYR A 414 -9.22 -10.41 -11.64
N GLY A 415 -9.42 -11.56 -12.31
CA GLY A 415 -10.72 -12.11 -12.67
C GLY A 415 -11.45 -12.89 -11.57
N MET A 416 -11.01 -12.78 -10.30
CA MET A 416 -11.69 -13.39 -9.15
C MET A 416 -12.94 -12.58 -8.76
N SER A 417 -14.05 -13.26 -8.44
CA SER A 417 -15.31 -12.58 -8.09
C SER A 417 -15.43 -12.28 -6.59
N ILE A 418 -15.85 -11.07 -6.26
CA ILE A 418 -15.94 -10.56 -4.88
C ILE A 418 -17.31 -9.93 -4.65
N ALA A 419 -18.06 -10.41 -3.66
CA ALA A 419 -19.31 -9.80 -3.20
C ALA A 419 -19.09 -9.07 -1.87
N ILE A 420 -19.55 -7.82 -1.79
CA ILE A 420 -19.40 -6.97 -0.61
C ILE A 420 -20.79 -6.56 -0.12
N ASP A 421 -21.09 -6.77 1.16
CA ASP A 421 -22.28 -6.22 1.82
C ASP A 421 -22.14 -4.70 1.94
N GLU A 422 -23.19 -3.95 1.56
CA GLU A 422 -23.20 -2.48 1.58
C GLU A 422 -22.79 -1.88 2.94
N ARG A 423 -23.01 -2.60 4.06
CA ARG A 423 -22.64 -2.15 5.41
C ARG A 423 -21.13 -2.09 5.65
N VAL A 424 -20.35 -2.84 4.86
CA VAL A 424 -18.88 -2.90 4.91
C VAL A 424 -18.27 -2.59 3.54
N GLU A 425 -19.02 -1.97 2.64
CA GLU A 425 -18.57 -1.59 1.30
C GLU A 425 -17.27 -0.77 1.38
N TRP A 426 -17.26 0.24 2.25
CA TRP A 426 -16.07 1.01 2.53
C TRP A 426 -15.36 0.46 3.77
N PRO A 427 -14.02 0.35 3.79
CA PRO A 427 -13.06 0.72 2.74
C PRO A 427 -12.78 -0.39 1.72
N TYR A 428 -13.40 -1.56 1.85
CA TYR A 428 -13.00 -2.76 1.10
C TYR A 428 -13.16 -2.64 -0.41
N ARG A 429 -14.18 -1.93 -0.91
CA ARG A 429 -14.36 -1.63 -2.33
C ARG A 429 -13.14 -0.95 -2.95
N TRP A 430 -12.42 -0.13 -2.19
CA TRP A 430 -11.18 0.50 -2.65
C TRP A 430 -9.99 -0.46 -2.69
N TYR A 431 -9.87 -1.32 -1.67
CA TYR A 431 -8.81 -2.32 -1.59
C TYR A 431 -8.92 -3.38 -2.70
N PHE A 432 -10.14 -3.70 -3.10
CA PHE A 432 -10.43 -4.65 -4.18
C PHE A 432 -10.65 -4.00 -5.55
N ARG A 433 -10.37 -2.69 -5.73
CA ARG A 433 -10.64 -1.95 -6.98
C ARG A 433 -9.95 -2.50 -8.24
N GLU A 434 -8.87 -3.26 -8.07
CA GLU A 434 -8.12 -3.86 -9.16
C GLU A 434 -8.78 -5.14 -9.66
N PHE A 435 -9.64 -5.78 -8.84
CA PHE A 435 -10.45 -6.92 -9.23
C PHE A 435 -11.55 -6.48 -10.18
N THR A 436 -11.70 -7.18 -11.31
CA THR A 436 -12.64 -6.77 -12.36
C THR A 436 -14.07 -7.20 -12.09
N ASP A 437 -14.29 -8.10 -11.14
CA ASP A 437 -15.61 -8.65 -10.80
C ASP A 437 -15.95 -8.43 -9.32
N VAL A 438 -16.22 -7.16 -8.96
CA VAL A 438 -16.62 -6.77 -7.60
C VAL A 438 -18.07 -6.31 -7.61
N THR A 439 -18.93 -6.96 -6.82
CA THR A 439 -20.35 -6.66 -6.70
C THR A 439 -20.71 -6.20 -5.29
N VAL A 440 -21.39 -5.07 -5.17
CA VAL A 440 -21.97 -4.62 -3.89
C VAL A 440 -23.41 -5.13 -3.79
N THR A 441 -23.75 -5.70 -2.65
CA THR A 441 -25.04 -6.34 -2.38
C THR A 441 -25.78 -5.62 -1.26
N ALA A 442 -27.12 -5.71 -1.26
CA ALA A 442 -27.93 -5.19 -0.16
C ALA A 442 -27.59 -5.89 1.17
N SER A 443 -27.86 -5.21 2.28
CA SER A 443 -27.57 -5.69 3.64
C SER A 443 -28.03 -7.14 3.84
N GLY A 444 -27.08 -8.02 4.15
CA GLY A 444 -27.30 -9.44 4.44
C GLY A 444 -27.44 -10.33 3.21
N GLN A 445 -27.27 -9.83 1.99
CA GLN A 445 -27.41 -10.61 0.75
C GLN A 445 -26.08 -11.05 0.13
N ALA A 446 -24.94 -10.57 0.62
CA ALA A 446 -23.62 -10.92 0.11
C ALA A 446 -23.36 -12.45 0.03
N PRO A 447 -23.75 -13.27 1.02
CA PRO A 447 -23.57 -14.73 0.96
C PRO A 447 -24.34 -15.42 -0.18
N SER A 448 -25.45 -14.82 -0.64
CA SER A 448 -26.28 -15.37 -1.71
C SER A 448 -25.83 -14.97 -3.12
N ALA A 449 -24.77 -14.16 -3.23
CA ALA A 449 -24.27 -13.67 -4.51
C ALA A 449 -23.50 -14.72 -5.33
N GLY A 450 -23.03 -15.80 -4.70
CA GLY A 450 -22.25 -16.85 -5.38
C GLY A 450 -20.85 -16.42 -5.81
N ALA A 451 -20.26 -15.41 -5.15
CA ALA A 451 -18.91 -14.93 -5.42
C ALA A 451 -17.83 -15.89 -4.87
N GLU A 452 -16.58 -15.75 -5.31
CA GLU A 452 -15.46 -16.53 -4.75
C GLU A 452 -15.06 -16.01 -3.36
N VAL A 453 -15.16 -14.69 -3.14
CA VAL A 453 -14.95 -14.01 -1.86
C VAL A 453 -16.20 -13.22 -1.48
N VAL A 454 -16.60 -13.29 -0.22
CA VAL A 454 -17.75 -12.55 0.35
C VAL A 454 -17.27 -11.72 1.52
N LEU A 455 -17.68 -10.46 1.60
CA LEU A 455 -17.41 -9.58 2.73
C LEU A 455 -18.72 -9.15 3.38
N ALA A 456 -18.83 -9.37 4.69
CA ALA A 456 -20.01 -9.04 5.48
C ALA A 456 -19.60 -8.58 6.89
N PRO A 457 -20.41 -7.75 7.58
CA PRO A 457 -20.10 -7.35 8.96
C PRO A 457 -20.18 -8.51 9.96
N GLU A 458 -20.93 -9.57 9.61
CA GLU A 458 -21.21 -10.74 10.45
C GLU A 458 -21.12 -12.00 9.59
N ASP A 459 -20.98 -13.17 10.22
CA ASP A 459 -20.90 -14.47 9.54
C ASP A 459 -22.29 -15.06 9.24
N THR A 460 -23.36 -14.40 9.66
CA THR A 460 -24.76 -14.81 9.44
C THR A 460 -25.03 -15.16 7.97
N GLY A 461 -25.44 -16.41 7.72
CA GLY A 461 -25.76 -16.92 6.37
C GLY A 461 -24.57 -17.30 5.49
N THR A 462 -23.32 -17.02 5.91
CA THR A 462 -22.11 -17.40 5.12
C THR A 462 -21.84 -18.90 5.17
N ALA A 463 -21.87 -19.50 6.37
CA ALA A 463 -21.68 -20.94 6.55
C ALA A 463 -22.81 -21.76 5.90
N GLU A 464 -24.07 -21.27 5.99
CA GLU A 464 -25.23 -21.89 5.33
C GLU A 464 -25.11 -21.87 3.80
N ALA A 465 -24.46 -20.83 3.25
CA ALA A 465 -24.15 -20.72 1.82
C ALA A 465 -22.86 -21.48 1.41
N GLY A 466 -22.22 -22.20 2.33
CA GLY A 466 -21.05 -23.04 2.06
C GLY A 466 -19.71 -22.30 2.07
N TYR A 467 -19.64 -21.09 2.60
CA TYR A 467 -18.39 -20.32 2.73
C TYR A 467 -17.69 -20.61 4.07
N ILE A 468 -16.37 -20.36 4.09
CA ILE A 468 -15.53 -20.42 5.28
C ILE A 468 -15.20 -18.98 5.72
N PRO A 469 -15.88 -18.42 6.74
CA PRO A 469 -15.63 -17.05 7.21
C PRO A 469 -14.32 -16.94 8.00
N ARG A 470 -13.63 -15.81 7.83
CA ARG A 470 -12.47 -15.39 8.61
C ARG A 470 -12.66 -13.95 9.07
N THR A 471 -12.29 -13.69 10.31
CA THR A 471 -12.45 -12.37 10.91
C THR A 471 -11.22 -11.52 10.63
N TYR A 472 -11.43 -10.35 10.04
CA TYR A 472 -10.40 -9.33 9.85
C TYR A 472 -10.79 -8.07 10.62
N PRO A 473 -9.88 -7.49 11.42
CA PRO A 473 -10.18 -6.24 12.07
C PRO A 473 -10.15 -5.08 11.05
N TYR A 474 -10.88 -4.03 11.30
CA TYR A 474 -10.76 -2.75 10.61
C TYR A 474 -10.85 -1.62 11.63
N LEU A 475 -10.12 -0.53 11.38
CA LEU A 475 -10.03 0.56 12.33
C LEU A 475 -10.91 1.71 11.86
N ASN A 476 -11.95 2.02 12.63
CA ASN A 476 -12.63 3.30 12.50
C ASN A 476 -11.76 4.36 13.15
N ARG A 477 -11.24 5.32 12.37
CA ARG A 477 -10.33 6.35 12.91
C ARG A 477 -11.06 7.60 13.39
N VAL A 478 -12.39 7.59 13.46
CA VAL A 478 -13.18 8.70 14.02
C VAL A 478 -13.30 8.49 15.55
N PRO A 479 -12.70 9.35 16.40
CA PRO A 479 -12.85 9.25 17.85
C PRO A 479 -14.31 9.45 18.27
N ALA A 480 -14.74 8.76 19.34
CA ALA A 480 -16.14 8.79 19.82
C ALA A 480 -16.65 10.21 20.17
N ALA A 481 -15.78 11.10 20.64
CA ALA A 481 -16.13 12.51 20.91
C ALA A 481 -16.59 13.27 19.65
N PHE A 482 -16.21 12.79 18.47
CA PHE A 482 -16.55 13.38 17.18
C PHE A 482 -17.55 12.56 16.38
N THR A 483 -18.00 11.39 16.86
CA THR A 483 -19.20 10.72 16.29
C THR A 483 -20.49 11.37 16.81
N THR A 484 -20.41 12.09 17.93
CA THR A 484 -21.52 12.83 18.56
C THR A 484 -21.08 14.22 19.04
N PRO A 485 -20.53 15.09 18.18
CA PRO A 485 -19.98 16.35 18.64
C PRO A 485 -21.11 17.33 18.99
N ASP A 486 -21.00 17.99 20.13
CA ASP A 486 -21.92 19.06 20.50
C ASP A 486 -21.64 20.31 19.63
N LEU A 487 -22.69 20.96 19.14
CA LEU A 487 -22.55 22.14 18.27
C LEU A 487 -21.79 23.30 18.94
N GLY A 488 -21.83 23.39 20.27
CA GLY A 488 -21.10 24.36 21.09
C GLY A 488 -19.60 24.09 21.12
N SER A 489 -19.14 22.83 21.23
CA SER A 489 -17.70 22.51 21.14
C SER A 489 -17.15 22.78 19.74
N ILE A 490 -17.87 22.43 18.68
CA ILE A 490 -17.47 22.75 17.30
C ILE A 490 -17.44 24.27 17.07
N ALA A 491 -18.49 25.00 17.46
CA ALA A 491 -18.51 26.45 17.34
C ALA A 491 -17.38 27.10 18.17
N SER A 492 -17.04 26.54 19.33
CA SER A 492 -15.92 27.00 20.14
C SER A 492 -14.57 26.80 19.44
N THR A 493 -14.37 25.71 18.71
CA THR A 493 -13.14 25.48 17.92
C THR A 493 -13.04 26.36 16.67
N VAL A 494 -14.16 26.80 16.08
CA VAL A 494 -14.18 27.64 14.87
C VAL A 494 -14.11 29.13 15.20
N PHE A 495 -14.76 29.57 16.29
CA PHE A 495 -14.97 30.99 16.58
C PHE A 495 -14.25 31.51 17.83
N LEU A 496 -13.65 30.65 18.67
CA LEU A 496 -12.80 31.08 19.78
C LEU A 496 -11.31 30.93 19.41
N PRO A 497 -10.55 32.04 19.33
CA PRO A 497 -9.12 32.00 19.03
C PRO A 497 -8.29 31.13 19.98
N GLY A 498 -8.78 30.83 21.20
CA GLY A 498 -8.10 29.96 22.15
C GLY A 498 -8.23 28.45 21.87
N ARG A 499 -9.16 28.04 21.00
CA ARG A 499 -9.44 26.63 20.68
C ARG A 499 -9.32 26.30 19.19
N TRP A 500 -8.94 27.29 18.39
CA TRP A 500 -8.66 27.12 16.96
C TRP A 500 -7.64 26.01 16.66
N TRP A 501 -6.66 25.81 17.53
CA TRP A 501 -5.59 24.85 17.36
C TRP A 501 -6.08 23.42 17.56
N ASP A 502 -7.07 23.19 18.42
CA ASP A 502 -7.69 21.88 18.62
C ASP A 502 -8.48 21.46 17.38
N GLY A 503 -9.22 22.40 16.77
CA GLY A 503 -9.91 22.19 15.50
C GLY A 503 -8.96 21.99 14.33
N VAL A 504 -7.87 22.76 14.26
CA VAL A 504 -6.84 22.65 13.22
C VAL A 504 -6.05 21.34 13.37
N ASN A 505 -5.67 20.93 14.57
CA ASN A 505 -5.01 19.65 14.82
C ASN A 505 -5.92 18.47 14.49
N PHE A 506 -7.20 18.50 14.87
CA PHE A 506 -8.16 17.47 14.48
C PHE A 506 -8.25 17.30 12.95
N LEU A 507 -8.18 18.40 12.21
CA LEU A 507 -8.31 18.41 10.74
C LEU A 507 -7.02 18.14 9.97
N LEU A 508 -5.86 18.41 10.57
CA LEU A 508 -4.56 18.24 9.93
C LEU A 508 -3.79 17.01 10.44
N TYR A 509 -4.05 16.55 11.68
CA TYR A 509 -3.28 15.55 12.40
C TYR A 509 -4.19 14.67 13.27
N ARG A 510 -4.66 13.56 12.69
CA ARG A 510 -5.49 12.55 13.39
C ARG A 510 -4.71 11.73 14.43
N GLU A 511 -3.38 11.77 14.36
CA GLU A 511 -2.43 10.93 15.13
C GLU A 511 -2.46 11.19 16.65
N GLY A 512 -3.07 12.29 17.12
CA GLY A 512 -3.14 12.65 18.53
C GLY A 512 -4.40 12.21 19.28
N ALA A 513 -5.37 11.58 18.61
CA ALA A 513 -6.66 11.22 19.21
C ALA A 513 -6.74 9.74 19.60
N VAL A 514 -7.32 9.45 20.78
CA VAL A 514 -7.61 8.06 21.19
C VAL A 514 -8.67 7.47 20.25
N LEU A 515 -8.25 6.47 19.48
CA LEU A 515 -9.10 5.80 18.50
C LEU A 515 -10.03 4.81 19.20
N PRO A 516 -11.27 4.60 18.70
CA PRO A 516 -12.12 3.52 19.19
C PRO A 516 -11.51 2.16 18.87
N GLU A 517 -11.97 1.11 19.57
CA GLU A 517 -11.55 -0.27 19.30
C GLU A 517 -11.83 -0.66 17.85
N ALA A 518 -10.94 -1.47 17.27
CA ALA A 518 -11.10 -1.99 15.92
C ALA A 518 -12.39 -2.81 15.84
N GLN A 519 -13.23 -2.50 14.84
CA GLN A 519 -14.38 -3.32 14.51
C GLN A 519 -13.94 -4.50 13.65
N THR A 520 -14.79 -5.51 13.47
CA THR A 520 -14.45 -6.68 12.68
C THR A 520 -15.30 -6.76 11.42
N VAL A 521 -14.72 -7.30 10.35
CA VAL A 521 -15.42 -7.75 9.15
C VAL A 521 -15.21 -9.25 9.03
N GLN A 522 -16.20 -9.95 8.50
CA GLN A 522 -16.05 -11.32 8.06
C GLN A 522 -15.72 -11.31 6.57
N VAL A 523 -14.57 -11.88 6.23
CA VAL A 523 -14.21 -12.24 4.85
C VAL A 523 -14.39 -13.74 4.73
N ALA A 524 -15.39 -14.15 3.96
CA ALA A 524 -15.73 -15.54 3.75
C ALA A 524 -15.31 -15.99 2.35
N PHE A 525 -14.75 -17.19 2.26
CA PHE A 525 -14.20 -17.75 1.03
C PHE A 525 -15.00 -18.99 0.65
N ASN A 526 -15.27 -19.19 -0.64
CA ASN A 526 -15.88 -20.45 -1.08
C ASN A 526 -14.94 -21.63 -0.75
N GLN A 527 -15.44 -22.86 -0.71
CA GLN A 527 -14.65 -24.01 -0.24
C GLN A 527 -13.37 -24.26 -1.05
N ASP A 528 -13.41 -24.04 -2.37
CA ASP A 528 -12.25 -24.25 -3.24
C ASP A 528 -11.14 -23.22 -2.98
N LEU A 529 -11.54 -21.96 -2.84
CA LEU A 529 -10.64 -20.85 -2.56
C LEU A 529 -10.13 -20.92 -1.12
N ALA A 530 -11.00 -21.26 -0.17
CA ALA A 530 -10.63 -21.46 1.23
C ALA A 530 -9.59 -22.57 1.39
N ARG A 531 -9.72 -23.69 0.65
CA ARG A 531 -8.71 -24.76 0.63
C ARG A 531 -7.36 -24.31 0.09
N ARG A 532 -7.33 -23.35 -0.84
CA ARG A 532 -6.09 -22.81 -1.42
C ARG A 532 -5.48 -21.69 -0.57
N LEU A 533 -6.32 -20.92 0.12
CA LEU A 533 -5.88 -19.83 1.00
C LEU A 533 -5.56 -20.30 2.42
N PHE A 534 -6.28 -21.30 2.92
CA PHE A 534 -6.30 -21.80 4.30
C PHE A 534 -6.60 -23.32 4.38
N PRO A 535 -5.75 -24.20 3.82
CA PRO A 535 -6.03 -25.66 3.78
C PRO A 535 -6.32 -26.26 5.18
N ASP A 536 -7.39 -27.08 5.28
CA ASP A 536 -7.97 -27.67 6.51
C ASP A 536 -7.11 -28.78 7.17
N SER A 537 -5.99 -29.10 6.56
CA SER A 537 -4.84 -29.82 7.09
C SER A 537 -3.65 -29.23 6.33
N GLY A 538 -2.68 -28.65 7.04
CA GLY A 538 -1.59 -27.89 6.41
C GLY A 538 -0.91 -28.64 5.26
N PRO A 539 -0.19 -27.90 4.41
CA PRO A 539 1.24 -27.98 4.65
C PRO A 539 1.85 -26.59 4.73
N PHE A 540 2.44 -26.34 5.88
CA PHE A 540 3.60 -25.49 5.97
C PHE A 540 4.77 -26.44 5.71
N ALA A 541 4.94 -26.92 4.47
CA ALA A 541 5.98 -27.90 4.23
C ALA A 541 7.35 -27.23 4.37
N LEU A 542 8.34 -27.95 4.88
CA LEU A 542 9.71 -27.48 5.06
C LEU A 542 10.27 -26.80 3.80
N LEU A 543 9.92 -27.31 2.61
CA LEU A 543 10.43 -26.84 1.32
C LEU A 543 9.53 -25.79 0.64
N ASP A 544 8.39 -25.44 1.24
CA ASP A 544 7.48 -24.43 0.69
C ASP A 544 8.05 -23.03 0.90
N ARG A 545 8.12 -22.25 -0.19
CA ARG A 545 8.68 -20.89 -0.18
C ARG A 545 7.59 -19.85 0.03
N VAL A 546 7.03 -19.84 1.24
CA VAL A 546 5.96 -18.92 1.64
C VAL A 546 6.46 -17.47 1.76
N GLY A 547 7.77 -17.28 1.87
CA GLY A 547 8.46 -16.00 2.01
C GLY A 547 8.71 -15.62 3.48
N PRO A 548 9.38 -14.48 3.72
CA PRO A 548 9.73 -14.06 5.07
C PRO A 548 8.49 -13.77 5.92
N GLY A 549 8.54 -14.14 7.19
CA GLY A 549 7.45 -13.90 8.14
C GLY A 549 7.61 -14.71 9.43
N ALA A 550 6.62 -14.59 10.31
CA ALA A 550 6.53 -15.31 11.59
C ALA A 550 5.30 -16.24 11.66
N GLY A 551 4.59 -16.42 10.54
CA GLY A 551 3.56 -17.44 10.42
C GLY A 551 4.19 -18.82 10.34
N ARG A 552 3.42 -19.87 10.65
CA ARG A 552 3.89 -21.26 10.46
C ARG A 552 4.45 -21.46 9.04
N GLY A 553 5.61 -22.12 8.93
CA GLY A 553 6.32 -22.35 7.66
C GLY A 553 6.84 -21.10 6.95
N GLN A 554 6.80 -19.94 7.61
CA GLN A 554 7.54 -18.76 7.17
C GLN A 554 8.77 -18.62 8.06
N PHE A 555 9.89 -18.23 7.47
CA PHE A 555 11.14 -18.10 8.19
C PHE A 555 11.64 -16.66 8.20
N SER A 556 12.31 -16.27 9.27
CA SER A 556 13.01 -14.99 9.43
C SER A 556 14.47 -15.26 9.76
N THR A 557 15.34 -15.23 8.74
CA THR A 557 16.76 -15.61 8.87
C THR A 557 16.99 -17.04 9.41
N PRO A 558 16.51 -18.08 8.69
CA PRO A 558 16.78 -19.47 9.08
C PRO A 558 18.29 -19.76 9.07
N ARG A 559 18.80 -20.40 10.13
CA ARG A 559 20.24 -20.70 10.30
C ARG A 559 20.50 -22.18 10.46
N GLY A 560 20.69 -22.66 11.68
CA GLY A 560 20.97 -24.07 11.94
C GLY A 560 19.81 -24.96 11.52
N ILE A 561 20.13 -26.14 11.00
CA ILE A 561 19.17 -27.19 10.68
C ILE A 561 19.77 -28.53 11.07
N ALA A 562 18.98 -29.40 11.69
CA ALA A 562 19.40 -30.75 12.05
C ALA A 562 18.24 -31.73 11.81
N VAL A 563 18.59 -32.98 11.54
CA VAL A 563 17.63 -34.07 11.34
C VAL A 563 17.86 -35.13 12.40
N ASP A 564 16.80 -35.59 13.07
CA ASP A 564 16.88 -36.72 13.97
C ASP A 564 17.09 -38.02 13.15
N PRO A 565 18.21 -38.72 13.32
CA PRO A 565 18.46 -39.95 12.57
C PRO A 565 17.51 -41.11 12.96
N ALA A 566 16.81 -41.04 14.10
CA ALA A 566 15.93 -42.09 14.58
C ALA A 566 14.56 -42.11 13.88
N ASP A 567 13.98 -40.92 13.61
CA ASP A 567 12.63 -40.80 13.05
C ASP A 567 12.51 -39.84 11.86
N GLY A 568 13.57 -39.10 11.51
CA GLY A 568 13.59 -38.16 10.40
C GLY A 568 12.96 -36.80 10.70
N THR A 569 12.69 -36.48 11.97
CA THR A 569 12.21 -35.15 12.37
C THR A 569 13.26 -34.10 12.05
N VAL A 570 12.85 -33.00 11.41
CA VAL A 570 13.73 -31.88 11.07
C VAL A 570 13.50 -30.75 12.05
N TYR A 571 14.59 -30.28 12.66
CA TYR A 571 14.63 -29.12 13.53
C TYR A 571 15.35 -27.98 12.82
N LEU A 572 14.70 -26.83 12.71
CA LEU A 572 15.25 -25.64 12.07
C LEU A 572 15.28 -24.49 13.06
N VAL A 573 16.43 -23.82 13.17
CA VAL A 573 16.58 -22.62 13.99
C VAL A 573 16.18 -21.41 13.16
N ASP A 574 15.05 -20.81 13.51
CA ASP A 574 14.54 -19.60 12.90
C ASP A 574 14.94 -18.37 13.72
N SER A 575 16.20 -17.96 13.53
CA SER A 575 16.91 -17.04 14.43
C SER A 575 16.26 -15.67 14.56
N GLY A 576 15.59 -15.17 13.53
CA GLY A 576 14.93 -13.87 13.53
C GLY A 576 13.58 -13.88 14.24
N ASN A 577 12.94 -15.05 14.32
CA ASN A 577 11.71 -15.28 15.07
C ASN A 577 11.99 -15.80 16.50
N LEU A 578 13.24 -16.11 16.83
CA LEU A 578 13.67 -16.65 18.13
C LEU A 578 13.03 -18.01 18.44
N GLU A 579 12.96 -18.85 17.41
CA GLU A 579 12.28 -20.14 17.48
C GLU A 579 13.13 -21.28 16.94
N VAL A 580 12.76 -22.50 17.36
CA VAL A 580 13.12 -23.74 16.68
C VAL A 580 11.85 -24.34 16.12
N ASP A 581 11.75 -24.41 14.80
CA ASP A 581 10.63 -25.03 14.09
C ASP A 581 10.87 -26.54 13.91
N LEU A 582 9.79 -27.30 14.05
CA LEU A 582 9.78 -28.75 13.93
C LEU A 582 8.99 -29.16 12.71
N PHE A 583 9.55 -30.07 11.92
CA PHE A 583 8.88 -30.71 10.79
C PHE A 583 9.03 -32.22 10.91
N ASP A 584 7.98 -32.98 10.58
CA ASP A 584 8.09 -34.44 10.51
C ASP A 584 8.90 -34.88 9.28
N ALA A 585 9.18 -36.19 9.17
CA ALA A 585 9.93 -36.77 8.05
C ALA A 585 9.26 -36.58 6.67
N SER A 586 7.97 -36.23 6.61
CA SER A 586 7.30 -35.87 5.35
C SER A 586 7.53 -34.40 4.98
N GLY A 587 8.16 -33.63 5.87
CA GLY A 587 8.35 -32.20 5.77
C GLY A 587 7.16 -31.40 6.28
N ALA A 588 6.16 -31.99 6.92
CA ALA A 588 5.01 -31.26 7.44
C ALA A 588 5.33 -30.61 8.79
N TYR A 589 4.96 -29.34 8.95
CA TYR A 589 5.14 -28.60 10.20
C TYR A 589 4.44 -29.28 11.39
N ALA A 590 5.21 -29.59 12.42
CA ALA A 590 4.80 -30.30 13.63
C ALA A 590 4.68 -29.38 14.86
N GLY A 591 5.38 -28.23 14.88
CA GLY A 591 5.32 -27.27 15.98
C GLY A 591 6.54 -26.35 16.03
N SER A 592 6.66 -25.56 17.10
CA SER A 592 7.86 -24.77 17.40
C SER A 592 8.13 -24.64 18.90
N TRP A 593 9.36 -24.27 19.24
CA TRP A 593 9.81 -23.94 20.60
C TRP A 593 10.48 -22.55 20.62
N GLY A 594 10.40 -21.80 21.73
CA GLY A 594 11.24 -20.61 21.97
C GLY A 594 10.52 -19.24 21.99
N ASN A 595 9.46 -19.04 21.20
CA ASN A 595 8.67 -17.79 21.27
C ASN A 595 7.49 -17.90 22.25
N THR A 596 7.00 -16.76 22.73
CA THR A 596 5.82 -16.69 23.61
C THR A 596 4.49 -17.01 22.91
N GLU A 597 4.44 -16.93 21.58
CA GLU A 597 3.21 -17.17 20.79
C GLU A 597 2.96 -18.67 20.50
N SER A 598 3.99 -19.52 20.59
CA SER A 598 3.91 -21.00 20.50
C SER A 598 3.38 -21.65 21.78
N GLY A 599 3.26 -20.89 22.87
CA GLY A 599 2.95 -21.43 24.19
C GLY A 599 4.12 -22.19 24.84
N SER A 600 5.33 -22.07 24.28
CA SER A 600 6.54 -22.67 24.83
C SER A 600 6.98 -22.01 26.14
N SER A 601 7.51 -22.81 27.07
CA SER A 601 8.15 -22.33 28.30
C SER A 601 9.63 -22.01 28.12
N ILE A 602 10.19 -22.31 26.95
CA ILE A 602 11.58 -22.07 26.58
C ILE A 602 11.71 -20.62 26.11
N GLN A 603 12.70 -19.90 26.63
CA GLN A 603 13.01 -18.53 26.20
C GLN A 603 14.39 -18.52 25.54
N LEU A 604 14.45 -18.13 24.27
CA LEU A 604 15.69 -17.99 23.52
C LEU A 604 16.16 -16.52 23.51
N GLY A 605 17.47 -16.33 23.49
CA GLY A 605 18.10 -15.01 23.56
C GLY A 605 18.09 -14.29 22.22
N SER A 606 18.16 -12.96 22.26
CA SER A 606 18.20 -12.14 21.06
C SER A 606 19.21 -10.99 21.16
N PHE A 607 19.71 -10.59 20.01
CA PHE A 607 20.54 -9.42 19.80
C PHE A 607 19.99 -8.62 18.62
N THR A 608 19.79 -7.32 18.81
CA THR A 608 19.34 -6.43 17.73
C THR A 608 20.48 -5.49 17.36
N ASN A 609 20.90 -5.53 16.09
CA ASN A 609 21.98 -4.65 15.62
C ASN A 609 21.49 -3.19 15.39
N ALA A 610 22.41 -2.28 15.08
CA ALA A 610 22.09 -0.85 14.85
C ALA A 610 21.13 -0.61 13.66
N ALA A 611 21.00 -1.58 12.75
CA ALA A 611 20.06 -1.54 11.63
C ALA A 611 18.67 -2.11 11.99
N GLY A 612 18.46 -2.54 13.25
CA GLY A 612 17.20 -3.10 13.71
C GLY A 612 17.00 -4.59 13.39
N VAL A 613 18.02 -5.28 12.88
CA VAL A 613 17.94 -6.71 12.56
C VAL A 613 18.13 -7.52 13.84
N VAL A 614 17.15 -8.37 14.16
CA VAL A 614 17.19 -9.31 15.27
C VAL A 614 17.96 -10.55 14.85
N SER A 615 18.85 -11.03 15.71
CA SER A 615 19.55 -12.30 15.59
C SER A 615 19.39 -13.06 16.89
N GLY A 616 19.16 -14.37 16.80
CA GLY A 616 18.91 -15.21 17.95
C GLY A 616 19.82 -16.43 18.01
N PRO A 617 19.30 -17.61 18.40
CA PRO A 617 20.06 -18.87 18.39
C PRO A 617 20.59 -19.19 16.99
N ALA A 618 21.65 -19.99 16.90
CA ALA A 618 22.38 -20.20 15.64
C ALA A 618 22.44 -21.70 15.26
N GLY A 619 23.41 -22.45 15.77
CA GLY A 619 23.61 -23.86 15.46
C GLY A 619 22.73 -24.81 16.27
N ILE A 620 22.57 -26.02 15.75
CA ILE A 620 21.68 -27.06 16.30
C ILE A 620 22.22 -28.45 16.00
N ALA A 621 22.08 -29.38 16.94
CA ALA A 621 22.40 -30.80 16.74
C ALA A 621 21.47 -31.69 17.56
N VAL A 622 21.27 -32.92 17.11
CA VAL A 622 20.51 -33.94 17.83
C VAL A 622 21.50 -34.90 18.49
N ALA A 623 21.41 -35.04 19.82
CA ALA A 623 22.23 -35.98 20.57
C ALA A 623 21.66 -37.42 20.46
N PRO A 624 22.48 -38.47 20.67
CA PRO A 624 22.05 -39.87 20.56
C PRO A 624 20.88 -40.29 21.47
N ASP A 625 20.59 -39.50 22.51
CA ASP A 625 19.47 -39.71 23.43
C ASP A 625 18.21 -38.92 23.05
N GLY A 626 18.18 -38.31 21.88
CA GLY A 626 17.05 -37.54 21.35
C GLY A 626 16.95 -36.11 21.90
N VAL A 627 17.94 -35.65 22.67
CA VAL A 627 17.99 -34.26 23.14
C VAL A 627 18.50 -33.36 22.02
N VAL A 628 17.72 -32.34 21.67
CA VAL A 628 18.09 -31.33 20.67
C VAL A 628 18.89 -30.23 21.33
N LEU A 629 20.17 -30.13 21.00
CA LEU A 629 21.10 -29.12 21.49
C LEU A 629 21.05 -27.90 20.58
N VAL A 630 20.78 -26.72 21.14
CA VAL A 630 20.69 -25.45 20.41
C VAL A 630 21.71 -24.46 20.99
N ALA A 631 22.55 -23.91 20.13
CA ALA A 631 23.47 -22.84 20.49
C ALA A 631 22.69 -21.51 20.60
N ASP A 632 22.32 -21.15 21.83
CA ASP A 632 21.59 -19.92 22.14
C ASP A 632 22.60 -18.76 22.27
N THR A 633 23.13 -18.37 21.11
CA THR A 633 24.34 -17.53 20.95
C THR A 633 24.32 -16.28 21.83
N TRP A 634 23.20 -15.56 21.86
CA TRP A 634 23.08 -14.29 22.58
C TRP A 634 22.57 -14.42 24.01
N SER A 635 22.27 -15.64 24.45
CA SER A 635 22.13 -16.00 25.88
C SER A 635 23.43 -16.59 26.46
N HIS A 636 24.48 -16.75 25.66
CA HIS A 636 25.79 -17.28 26.07
C HIS A 636 25.72 -18.70 26.66
N ARG A 637 24.89 -19.56 26.05
CA ARG A 637 24.69 -20.95 26.50
C ARG A 637 24.40 -21.90 25.35
N VAL A 638 24.45 -23.19 25.63
CA VAL A 638 23.81 -24.23 24.84
C VAL A 638 22.64 -24.79 25.64
N ILE A 639 21.45 -24.79 25.05
CA ILE A 639 20.25 -25.34 25.65
C ILE A 639 19.93 -26.69 25.01
N GLY A 640 19.72 -27.72 25.82
CA GLY A 640 19.27 -29.04 25.37
C GLY A 640 17.79 -29.21 25.64
N ILE A 641 17.01 -29.42 24.58
CA ILE A 641 15.56 -29.55 24.62
C ILE A 641 15.21 -31.03 24.44
N GLY A 642 14.47 -31.59 25.38
CA GLY A 642 13.98 -32.96 25.29
C GLY A 642 12.86 -33.11 24.24
N PRO A 643 12.55 -34.34 23.81
CA PRO A 643 11.46 -34.60 22.84
C PRO A 643 10.08 -34.12 23.32
N ASP A 644 9.90 -33.94 24.62
CA ASP A 644 8.68 -33.40 25.24
C ASP A 644 8.61 -31.86 25.23
N GLY A 645 9.60 -31.18 24.65
CA GLY A 645 9.69 -29.72 24.59
C GLY A 645 10.10 -29.07 25.91
N THR A 646 10.68 -29.83 26.85
CA THR A 646 11.21 -29.30 28.12
C THR A 646 12.73 -29.16 28.07
N VAL A 647 13.30 -28.28 28.90
CA VAL A 647 14.75 -28.12 29.00
C VAL A 647 15.34 -29.32 29.73
N ALA A 648 16.03 -30.19 28.98
CA ALA A 648 16.70 -31.38 29.50
C ALA A 648 18.12 -31.06 29.99
N ARG A 649 18.81 -30.11 29.33
CA ARG A 649 20.21 -29.76 29.62
C ARG A 649 20.43 -28.25 29.45
N GLU A 650 21.37 -27.72 30.20
CA GLU A 650 21.87 -26.37 30.00
C GLU A 650 23.38 -26.37 30.27
N ILE A 651 24.15 -25.93 29.28
CA ILE A 651 25.60 -25.79 29.35
C ILE A 651 25.90 -24.31 29.24
N GLY A 652 26.62 -23.76 30.22
CA GLY A 652 26.81 -22.31 30.36
C GLY A 652 26.03 -21.69 31.50
N GLN A 653 26.19 -20.37 31.65
CA GLN A 653 25.42 -19.56 32.58
C GLN A 653 24.62 -18.54 31.76
N PRO A 654 23.29 -18.70 31.63
CA PRO A 654 22.47 -17.79 30.82
C PRO A 654 22.67 -16.32 31.22
N GLY A 655 22.94 -15.48 30.21
CA GLY A 655 23.10 -14.04 30.36
C GLY A 655 24.42 -13.57 30.98
N GLN A 656 25.35 -14.48 31.26
CA GLN A 656 26.73 -14.14 31.68
C GLN A 656 27.71 -14.36 30.54
N GLN A 657 27.92 -13.30 29.74
CA GLN A 657 28.99 -13.28 28.75
C GLN A 657 30.35 -13.44 29.45
N THR A 658 31.16 -14.39 28.99
CA THR A 658 32.52 -14.58 29.50
C THR A 658 33.53 -14.46 28.37
N ASP A 659 34.30 -13.38 28.41
CA ASP A 659 35.41 -13.08 27.51
C ASP A 659 36.74 -13.52 28.15
N THR A 660 37.42 -14.49 27.55
CA THR A 660 38.78 -14.90 27.98
C THR A 660 39.89 -14.05 27.35
N GLY A 661 39.53 -13.12 26.46
CA GLY A 661 40.42 -12.31 25.63
C GLY A 661 41.10 -13.11 24.52
N ASP A 662 41.86 -12.40 23.69
CA ASP A 662 42.64 -12.96 22.57
C ASP A 662 43.91 -13.72 23.04
N ASP A 663 43.93 -14.27 24.27
CA ASP A 663 45.09 -15.00 24.81
C ASP A 663 44.95 -16.50 24.56
N PRO A 664 45.70 -17.06 23.60
CA PRO A 664 45.57 -18.44 23.21
C PRO A 664 46.20 -19.41 24.23
N ALA A 665 46.75 -18.92 25.36
CA ALA A 665 47.17 -19.71 26.51
C ALA A 665 46.03 -19.98 27.52
N ARG A 666 44.86 -19.31 27.39
CA ARG A 666 43.75 -19.34 28.36
C ARG A 666 42.60 -20.26 27.94
N LEU A 667 42.91 -21.35 27.24
CA LEU A 667 41.92 -22.26 26.64
C LEU A 667 40.99 -22.92 27.67
N GLU A 668 41.47 -23.19 28.88
CA GLU A 668 40.69 -23.87 29.93
C GLU A 668 40.20 -22.92 31.03
N GLU A 669 40.39 -21.60 30.87
CA GLU A 669 39.81 -20.65 31.80
C GLU A 669 38.30 -20.55 31.61
N SER A 670 37.60 -20.42 32.74
CA SER A 670 36.14 -20.35 32.78
C SER A 670 35.46 -21.53 32.04
N PRO A 671 35.76 -22.78 32.42
CA PRO A 671 35.26 -23.96 31.72
C PRO A 671 33.73 -23.98 31.71
N GLY A 672 33.16 -24.16 30.51
CA GLY A 672 31.72 -24.17 30.33
C GLY A 672 31.05 -22.80 30.25
N LEU A 673 31.78 -21.68 30.38
CA LEU A 673 31.22 -20.35 30.09
C LEU A 673 31.56 -19.93 28.66
N PHE A 674 30.62 -19.25 27.99
CA PHE A 674 30.75 -18.88 26.59
C PHE A 674 30.73 -17.36 26.39
N TYR A 675 31.39 -16.90 25.32
CA TYR A 675 31.21 -15.55 24.81
C TYR A 675 30.15 -15.53 23.70
N GLY A 676 30.17 -16.50 22.80
CA GLY A 676 29.27 -16.54 21.66
C GLY A 676 29.26 -17.93 21.04
N PRO A 677 28.55 -18.89 21.65
CA PRO A 677 28.47 -20.23 21.10
C PRO A 677 27.70 -20.17 19.77
N ARG A 678 28.31 -20.60 18.67
CA ARG A 678 27.70 -20.51 17.33
C ARG A 678 27.20 -21.84 16.81
N ASP A 679 27.98 -22.89 16.98
CA ASP A 679 27.62 -24.22 16.52
C ASP A 679 27.90 -25.29 17.56
N VAL A 680 27.17 -26.39 17.45
CA VAL A 680 27.24 -27.53 18.36
C VAL A 680 27.14 -28.82 17.56
N THR A 681 27.97 -29.80 17.89
CA THR A 681 27.87 -31.16 17.33
C THR A 681 28.15 -32.20 18.40
N VAL A 682 27.78 -33.45 18.14
CA VAL A 682 27.95 -34.56 19.08
C VAL A 682 28.72 -35.68 18.39
N PHE A 683 29.73 -36.21 19.07
CA PHE A 683 30.50 -37.36 18.62
C PHE A 683 30.80 -38.31 19.78
N GLY A 684 30.35 -39.55 19.66
CA GLY A 684 30.40 -40.51 20.76
C GLY A 684 29.67 -39.97 21.99
N ASP A 685 30.34 -39.97 23.14
CA ASP A 685 29.81 -39.47 24.42
C ASP A 685 30.20 -38.00 24.69
N GLU A 686 30.48 -37.22 23.66
CA GLU A 686 31.01 -35.86 23.77
C GLU A 686 30.26 -34.84 22.91
N ILE A 687 30.05 -33.66 23.50
CA ILE A 687 29.44 -32.49 22.86
C ILE A 687 30.56 -31.50 22.56
N TYR A 688 30.68 -31.07 21.31
CA TYR A 688 31.64 -30.07 20.86
C TYR A 688 30.88 -28.78 20.60
N VAL A 689 31.31 -27.69 21.23
CA VAL A 689 30.69 -26.38 21.11
C VAL A 689 31.72 -25.38 20.61
N VAL A 690 31.40 -24.69 19.52
CA VAL A 690 32.26 -23.64 18.98
C VAL A 690 31.94 -22.33 19.70
N ASP A 691 32.86 -21.90 20.56
CA ASP A 691 32.79 -20.67 21.34
C ASP A 691 33.51 -19.55 20.60
N THR A 692 32.85 -19.04 19.55
CA THR A 692 33.43 -18.17 18.52
C THR A 692 34.14 -16.96 19.10
N GLY A 693 33.49 -16.23 20.01
CA GLY A 693 34.11 -15.02 20.57
C GLY A 693 35.26 -15.26 21.55
N ASN A 694 35.50 -16.52 21.97
CA ASN A 694 36.70 -16.91 22.69
C ASN A 694 37.67 -17.73 21.81
N GLU A 695 37.40 -17.79 20.51
CA GLU A 695 38.28 -18.38 19.50
C GLU A 695 38.64 -19.84 19.74
N ARG A 696 37.73 -20.62 20.33
CA ARG A 696 37.99 -21.99 20.78
C ARG A 696 36.83 -22.93 20.54
N VAL A 697 37.13 -24.22 20.53
CA VAL A 697 36.13 -25.29 20.67
C VAL A 697 36.22 -25.84 22.08
N GLN A 698 35.09 -25.83 22.80
CA GLN A 698 34.97 -26.48 24.11
C GLN A 698 34.29 -27.84 23.95
N VAL A 699 34.78 -28.85 24.67
CA VAL A 699 34.28 -30.21 24.62
C VAL A 699 33.73 -30.61 25.99
N PHE A 700 32.53 -31.17 26.00
CA PHE A 700 31.79 -31.58 27.18
C PHE A 700 31.41 -33.06 27.11
N GLY A 701 31.15 -33.70 28.25
CA GLY A 701 30.39 -34.94 28.27
C GLY A 701 28.92 -34.71 27.94
N LEU A 702 28.19 -35.78 27.60
CA LEU A 702 26.72 -35.70 27.42
C LEU A 702 25.98 -35.20 28.67
N ASP A 703 26.59 -35.27 29.85
CA ASP A 703 26.07 -34.70 31.10
C ASP A 703 26.34 -33.19 31.26
N GLY A 704 26.97 -32.55 30.27
CA GLY A 704 27.34 -31.13 30.29
C GLY A 704 28.63 -30.84 31.06
N THR A 705 29.36 -31.87 31.53
CA THR A 705 30.63 -31.66 32.25
C THR A 705 31.74 -31.25 31.29
N PHE A 706 32.43 -30.13 31.57
CA PHE A 706 33.58 -29.70 30.76
C PHE A 706 34.70 -30.74 30.81
N ARG A 707 35.26 -31.07 29.65
CA ARG A 707 36.37 -32.03 29.51
C ARG A 707 37.67 -31.38 29.06
N ARG A 708 37.61 -30.60 27.98
CA ARG A 708 38.79 -29.96 27.36
C ARG A 708 38.37 -28.81 26.45
N ALA A 709 39.35 -28.03 26.01
CA ALA A 709 39.19 -27.04 24.95
C ALA A 709 40.44 -27.00 24.06
N PHE A 710 40.26 -26.63 22.80
CA PHE A 710 41.36 -26.46 21.84
C PHE A 710 41.08 -25.28 20.89
N GLY A 711 42.12 -24.82 20.17
CA GLY A 711 42.08 -23.61 19.36
C GLY A 711 42.85 -22.45 20.00
N GLY A 712 42.18 -21.31 20.15
CA GLY A 712 42.70 -20.04 20.65
C GLY A 712 43.05 -19.09 19.52
N TRP A 713 42.96 -17.79 19.80
CA TRP A 713 43.16 -16.72 18.82
C TRP A 713 44.47 -16.87 18.03
N GLY A 714 44.37 -16.82 16.70
CA GLY A 714 45.50 -16.73 15.78
C GLY A 714 45.30 -17.47 14.46
N SER A 715 46.33 -17.45 13.61
CA SER A 715 46.32 -18.05 12.27
C SER A 715 47.29 -19.23 12.10
N GLU A 716 48.11 -19.51 13.11
CA GLU A 716 49.04 -20.66 13.11
C GLU A 716 48.28 -22.00 13.12
N PRO A 717 48.91 -23.13 12.75
CA PRO A 717 48.29 -24.44 12.85
C PRO A 717 47.79 -24.73 14.27
N GLY A 718 46.50 -25.05 14.39
CA GLY A 718 45.83 -25.30 15.66
C GLY A 718 45.30 -24.06 16.39
N ARG A 719 45.49 -22.86 15.83
CA ARG A 719 44.82 -21.62 16.26
C ARG A 719 43.63 -21.32 15.34
N LEU A 720 42.65 -20.60 15.87
CA LEU A 720 41.39 -20.27 15.21
C LEU A 720 41.17 -18.75 15.25
N LEU A 721 40.41 -18.26 14.28
CA LEU A 721 39.92 -16.88 14.22
C LEU A 721 38.49 -16.88 13.68
N GLU A 722 37.57 -16.39 14.49
CA GLU A 722 36.12 -16.45 14.32
C GLU A 722 35.66 -17.85 13.87
N PRO A 723 35.93 -18.94 14.62
CA PRO A 723 35.47 -20.27 14.24
C PRO A 723 33.93 -20.32 14.32
N VAL A 724 33.25 -20.91 13.34
CA VAL A 724 31.77 -20.94 13.29
C VAL A 724 31.23 -22.35 13.23
N GLY A 725 31.16 -22.96 12.05
CA GLY A 725 30.63 -24.31 11.87
C GLY A 725 31.58 -25.41 12.33
N ILE A 726 31.03 -26.53 12.79
CA ILE A 726 31.78 -27.72 13.17
C ILE A 726 31.12 -28.99 12.64
N ALA A 727 31.91 -29.89 12.06
CA ALA A 727 31.44 -31.19 11.59
C ALA A 727 32.43 -32.30 11.93
N ILE A 728 31.91 -33.50 12.07
CA ILE A 728 32.71 -34.70 12.31
C ILE A 728 32.77 -35.49 11.01
N GLY A 729 34.00 -35.76 10.55
CA GLY A 729 34.24 -36.48 9.31
C GLY A 729 34.07 -37.99 9.46
N PRO A 730 33.94 -38.71 8.32
CA PRO A 730 33.90 -40.18 8.30
C PRO A 730 35.23 -40.82 8.74
N ASP A 731 36.28 -40.01 8.88
CA ASP A 731 37.60 -40.35 9.41
C ASP A 731 37.74 -40.10 10.93
N ASP A 732 36.62 -39.81 11.61
CA ASP A 732 36.54 -39.45 13.03
C ASP A 732 37.35 -38.20 13.40
N LEU A 733 37.66 -37.33 12.43
CA LEU A 733 38.29 -36.04 12.66
C LEU A 733 37.27 -34.92 12.80
N VAL A 734 37.68 -33.85 13.50
CA VAL A 734 36.87 -32.66 13.77
C VAL A 734 37.26 -31.57 12.77
N TYR A 735 36.31 -31.15 11.95
CA TYR A 735 36.47 -30.12 10.93
C TYR A 735 35.80 -28.84 11.42
N VAL A 736 36.57 -27.76 11.53
CA VAL A 736 36.10 -26.47 12.04
C VAL A 736 36.21 -25.43 10.93
N ALA A 737 35.13 -24.68 10.71
CA ALA A 737 35.11 -23.53 9.81
C ALA A 737 35.80 -22.37 10.50
N ASP A 738 37.10 -22.20 10.21
CA ASP A 738 37.96 -21.15 10.75
C ASP A 738 37.79 -19.89 9.90
N SER A 739 36.63 -19.25 10.07
CA SER A 739 36.04 -18.35 9.08
C SER A 739 36.83 -17.05 8.93
N GLY A 740 37.37 -16.50 10.01
CA GLY A 740 38.24 -15.32 10.00
C GLY A 740 39.59 -15.59 9.34
N ASN A 741 40.05 -16.84 9.34
CA ASN A 741 41.23 -17.27 8.57
C ASN A 741 40.88 -17.77 7.15
N ALA A 742 39.60 -17.72 6.75
CA ALA A 742 39.10 -18.20 5.45
C ALA A 742 39.55 -19.62 5.09
N ARG A 743 39.52 -20.54 6.05
CA ARG A 743 39.99 -21.92 5.89
C ARG A 743 39.16 -22.94 6.66
N VAL A 744 39.30 -24.21 6.30
CA VAL A 744 38.87 -25.32 7.17
C VAL A 744 40.07 -25.79 7.97
N SER A 745 39.93 -25.87 9.29
CA SER A 745 40.94 -26.38 10.21
C SER A 745 40.52 -27.74 10.75
N VAL A 746 41.39 -28.74 10.64
CA VAL A 746 41.09 -30.14 10.99
C VAL A 746 41.89 -30.57 12.21
N PHE A 747 41.20 -31.19 13.15
CA PHE A 747 41.74 -31.66 14.43
C PHE A 747 41.39 -33.12 14.66
N ARG A 748 42.17 -33.80 15.48
CA ARG A 748 41.71 -35.03 16.13
C ARG A 748 40.72 -34.70 17.25
N PRO A 749 39.92 -35.67 17.70
CA PRO A 749 39.02 -35.47 18.84
C PRO A 749 39.71 -34.89 20.08
N ASP A 750 40.97 -35.26 20.34
CA ASP A 750 41.77 -34.73 21.46
C ASP A 750 42.19 -33.25 21.32
N GLY A 751 41.88 -32.61 20.19
CA GLY A 751 42.22 -31.21 19.88
C GLY A 751 43.59 -31.05 19.22
N THR A 752 44.30 -32.14 18.89
CA THR A 752 45.57 -32.02 18.16
C THR A 752 45.33 -31.62 16.70
N PRO A 753 46.00 -30.56 16.19
CA PRO A 753 45.83 -30.14 14.80
C PRO A 753 46.40 -31.20 13.84
N VAL A 754 45.67 -31.47 12.76
CA VAL A 754 46.05 -32.43 11.71
C VAL A 754 46.48 -31.69 10.46
N THR A 755 45.62 -30.83 9.93
CA THR A 755 45.85 -30.07 8.69
C THR A 755 44.89 -28.89 8.61
N ASN A 756 45.09 -28.01 7.62
CA ASN A 756 44.13 -26.99 7.22
C ASN A 756 44.28 -26.68 5.74
N TRP A 757 43.24 -26.12 5.12
CA TRP A 757 43.27 -25.66 3.74
C TRP A 757 42.37 -24.45 3.51
N PRO A 758 42.76 -23.53 2.61
CA PRO A 758 41.98 -22.33 2.33
C PRO A 758 40.67 -22.66 1.62
N VAL A 759 39.64 -21.87 1.87
CA VAL A 759 38.38 -21.86 1.12
C VAL A 759 38.30 -20.55 0.36
N ALA A 760 38.53 -20.60 -0.95
CA ALA A 760 38.63 -19.40 -1.78
C ALA A 760 37.38 -18.50 -1.71
N ALA A 761 36.19 -19.11 -1.61
CA ALA A 761 34.92 -18.40 -1.47
C ALA A 761 34.83 -17.52 -0.20
N TRP A 762 35.63 -17.79 0.83
CA TRP A 762 35.61 -17.07 2.09
C TRP A 762 36.62 -15.90 2.16
N GLN A 763 37.52 -15.76 1.18
CA GLN A 763 38.59 -14.76 1.22
C GLN A 763 38.12 -13.29 1.09
N GLN A 764 36.89 -13.07 0.64
CA GLN A 764 36.27 -11.74 0.51
C GLN A 764 35.10 -11.54 1.47
N ALA A 765 34.90 -12.46 2.42
CA ALA A 765 33.74 -12.42 3.29
C ALA A 765 33.73 -11.12 4.12
N ALA A 766 32.57 -10.46 4.19
CA ALA A 766 32.40 -9.29 5.04
C ALA A 766 32.59 -9.69 6.52
N SER A 767 32.89 -8.72 7.39
CA SER A 767 32.89 -8.96 8.84
C SER A 767 31.52 -9.52 9.28
N TYR A 768 31.52 -10.65 9.99
CA TYR A 768 30.38 -11.54 10.31
C TYR A 768 29.89 -12.45 9.16
N PHE A 769 30.53 -13.61 9.04
CA PHE A 769 30.22 -14.68 8.11
C PHE A 769 30.02 -16.00 8.88
N GLU A 770 28.93 -16.74 8.64
CA GLU A 770 28.55 -17.93 9.44
C GLU A 770 28.46 -19.21 8.58
N PRO A 771 29.60 -19.78 8.15
CA PRO A 771 29.62 -21.00 7.35
C PRO A 771 29.41 -22.23 8.23
N TYR A 772 28.30 -22.96 8.02
CA TYR A 772 28.11 -24.30 8.57
C TYR A 772 28.63 -25.37 7.62
N LEU A 773 28.95 -26.54 8.17
CA LEU A 773 29.58 -27.65 7.46
C LEU A 773 28.81 -28.94 7.72
N ALA A 774 28.70 -29.80 6.71
CA ALA A 774 28.16 -31.15 6.86
C ALA A 774 28.85 -32.12 5.91
N PHE A 775 28.97 -33.39 6.32
CA PHE A 775 29.43 -34.46 5.45
C PHE A 775 28.27 -35.13 4.73
N GLY A 776 28.42 -35.33 3.42
CA GLY A 776 27.50 -36.12 2.62
C GLY A 776 27.78 -37.63 2.68
N PRO A 777 26.86 -38.46 2.16
CA PRO A 777 27.02 -39.91 2.11
C PRO A 777 28.13 -40.35 1.13
N ASP A 778 28.54 -39.45 0.24
CA ASP A 778 29.69 -39.57 -0.65
C ASP A 778 31.04 -39.36 0.09
N GLY A 779 31.00 -38.97 1.36
CA GLY A 779 32.18 -38.61 2.15
C GLY A 779 32.73 -37.23 1.82
N ALA A 780 32.04 -36.44 1.00
CA ALA A 780 32.42 -35.08 0.69
C ALA A 780 31.95 -34.11 1.79
N LEU A 781 32.71 -33.05 1.98
CA LEU A 781 32.42 -31.98 2.93
C LEU A 781 31.73 -30.83 2.21
N TYR A 782 30.51 -30.50 2.64
CA TYR A 782 29.69 -29.42 2.11
C TYR A 782 29.82 -28.21 3.04
N LEU A 783 30.14 -27.06 2.46
CA LEU A 783 30.48 -25.84 3.17
C LEU A 783 29.58 -24.71 2.66
N ALA A 784 28.82 -24.07 3.56
CA ALA A 784 28.04 -22.91 3.17
C ALA A 784 28.93 -21.69 2.91
N SER A 785 28.65 -20.98 1.81
CA SER A 785 29.32 -19.74 1.43
C SER A 785 28.28 -18.65 1.15
N LYS A 786 27.80 -18.05 2.24
CA LYS A 786 26.80 -16.98 2.27
C LYS A 786 27.06 -15.88 1.24
N ASP A 787 28.24 -15.24 1.27
CA ASP A 787 28.52 -14.05 0.46
C ASP A 787 28.70 -14.35 -1.04
N SER A 788 29.11 -15.57 -1.40
CA SER A 788 29.16 -16.02 -2.80
C SER A 788 27.85 -16.61 -3.29
N GLY A 789 26.88 -16.86 -2.41
CA GLY A 789 25.62 -17.55 -2.75
C GLY A 789 25.86 -19.00 -3.20
N THR A 790 26.79 -19.71 -2.58
CA THR A 790 27.16 -21.08 -2.99
C THR A 790 27.33 -22.05 -1.83
N ILE A 791 27.11 -23.34 -2.10
CA ILE A 791 27.63 -24.45 -1.28
C ILE A 791 28.90 -24.98 -1.96
N GLU A 792 30.04 -24.89 -1.28
CA GLU A 792 31.30 -25.44 -1.76
C GLU A 792 31.45 -26.88 -1.30
N VAL A 793 31.86 -27.77 -2.19
CA VAL A 793 31.97 -29.21 -1.92
C VAL A 793 33.42 -29.63 -2.05
N TYR A 794 34.01 -30.13 -0.96
CA TYR A 794 35.42 -30.54 -0.88
C TYR A 794 35.55 -32.02 -0.56
N ASP A 795 36.68 -32.63 -0.93
CA ASP A 795 37.11 -33.90 -0.33
C ASP A 795 37.79 -33.65 1.03
N THR A 796 38.07 -34.73 1.78
CA THR A 796 38.76 -34.65 3.08
C THR A 796 40.24 -34.25 2.96
N ALA A 797 40.81 -34.21 1.75
CA ALA A 797 42.17 -33.74 1.50
C ALA A 797 42.23 -32.23 1.22
N GLY A 798 41.09 -31.54 1.14
CA GLY A 798 40.99 -30.11 0.87
C GLY A 798 40.97 -29.76 -0.62
N THR A 799 40.66 -30.72 -1.49
CA THR A 799 40.44 -30.47 -2.93
C THR A 799 38.99 -30.07 -3.17
N LEU A 800 38.77 -28.91 -3.81
CA LEU A 800 37.44 -28.50 -4.26
C LEU A 800 36.95 -29.45 -5.36
N ILE A 801 35.80 -30.09 -5.12
CA ILE A 801 35.12 -30.97 -6.07
C ILE A 801 34.20 -30.13 -6.97
N ARG A 802 33.33 -29.30 -6.38
CA ARG A 802 32.36 -28.44 -7.09
C ARG A 802 31.80 -27.32 -6.20
N SER A 803 31.17 -26.34 -6.82
CA SER A 803 30.41 -25.27 -6.15
C SER A 803 28.97 -25.28 -6.66
N VAL A 804 28.00 -25.27 -5.75
CA VAL A 804 26.56 -25.32 -6.06
C VAL A 804 25.95 -23.96 -5.74
N GLY A 805 25.64 -23.17 -6.76
CA GLY A 805 25.02 -21.84 -6.60
C GLY A 805 23.54 -21.79 -6.97
N THR A 806 22.97 -22.89 -7.45
CA THR A 806 21.57 -22.95 -7.90
C THR A 806 20.99 -24.30 -7.58
N ILE A 807 19.82 -24.32 -6.93
CA ILE A 807 19.06 -25.53 -6.59
C ILE A 807 17.62 -25.33 -7.06
N ASN A 808 17.09 -26.31 -7.80
CA ASN A 808 15.72 -26.25 -8.36
C ASN A 808 15.45 -24.93 -9.12
N ASN A 809 16.37 -24.54 -10.01
CA ASN A 809 16.35 -23.31 -10.82
C ASN A 809 16.28 -22.00 -10.02
N VAL A 810 16.67 -22.02 -8.74
CA VAL A 810 16.77 -20.82 -7.92
C VAL A 810 18.20 -20.65 -7.44
N ALA A 811 18.76 -19.48 -7.76
CA ALA A 811 20.07 -19.08 -7.27
C ALA A 811 20.00 -18.89 -5.76
N LEU A 812 20.96 -19.46 -5.03
CA LEU A 812 21.09 -19.25 -3.60
C LEU A 812 21.55 -17.81 -3.33
N ASP A 813 21.06 -17.21 -2.25
CA ASP A 813 21.36 -15.84 -1.85
C ASP A 813 21.54 -15.81 -0.33
N GLY A 814 22.73 -16.22 0.11
CA GLY A 814 23.03 -16.34 1.54
C GLY A 814 22.70 -17.71 2.16
N PRO A 815 23.17 -18.83 1.59
CA PRO A 815 23.09 -20.12 2.25
C PRO A 815 23.90 -20.12 3.55
N VAL A 816 23.36 -20.76 4.60
CA VAL A 816 23.95 -20.76 5.94
C VAL A 816 24.08 -22.18 6.49
N GLY A 817 22.97 -22.82 6.86
CA GLY A 817 22.95 -24.15 7.47
C GLY A 817 22.94 -25.26 6.43
N VAL A 818 23.61 -26.37 6.74
CA VAL A 818 23.66 -27.57 5.91
C VAL A 818 23.55 -28.81 6.79
N THR A 819 22.69 -29.77 6.42
CA THR A 819 22.61 -31.06 7.11
C THR A 819 22.14 -32.16 6.16
N MET A 820 22.40 -33.41 6.52
CA MET A 820 21.89 -34.56 5.78
C MET A 820 20.47 -34.93 6.20
N ASP A 821 19.66 -35.27 5.21
CA ASP A 821 18.35 -35.90 5.35
C ASP A 821 18.49 -37.43 5.26
N GLY A 822 17.51 -38.17 5.76
CA GLY A 822 17.51 -39.64 5.80
C GLY A 822 17.50 -40.32 4.42
N ASP A 823 17.14 -39.58 3.37
CA ASP A 823 17.18 -40.05 1.98
C ASP A 823 18.54 -39.84 1.27
N GLY A 824 19.53 -39.26 1.98
CA GLY A 824 20.84 -38.95 1.41
C GLY A 824 20.90 -37.62 0.65
N SER A 825 19.85 -36.80 0.70
CA SER A 825 19.86 -35.42 0.22
C SER A 825 20.35 -34.46 1.31
N LEU A 826 20.90 -33.34 0.90
CA LEU A 826 21.23 -32.22 1.78
C LEU A 826 20.04 -31.29 1.94
N LEU A 827 19.75 -30.90 3.17
CA LEU A 827 18.92 -29.75 3.48
C LEU A 827 19.80 -28.53 3.72
N ILE A 828 19.47 -27.43 3.07
CA ILE A 828 20.24 -26.19 3.07
C ILE A 828 19.31 -25.06 3.47
N THR A 829 19.63 -24.33 4.53
CA THR A 829 18.90 -23.10 4.87
C THR A 829 19.53 -21.93 4.13
N ASP A 830 18.67 -21.05 3.61
CA ASP A 830 19.07 -19.83 2.96
C ASP A 830 18.47 -18.63 3.70
N ALA A 831 19.35 -17.83 4.29
CA ALA A 831 18.98 -16.79 5.23
C ALA A 831 18.38 -15.55 4.56
N ASN A 832 18.84 -15.16 3.35
CA ASN A 832 18.26 -13.99 2.68
C ASN A 832 17.02 -14.37 1.87
N LEU A 833 16.90 -15.63 1.42
CA LEU A 833 15.69 -16.13 0.77
C LEU A 833 14.60 -16.57 1.76
N SER A 834 14.89 -16.67 3.06
CA SER A 834 13.96 -17.16 4.08
C SER A 834 13.36 -18.52 3.71
N ALA A 835 14.20 -19.47 3.31
CA ALA A 835 13.76 -20.75 2.76
C ALA A 835 14.71 -21.92 3.08
N VAL A 836 14.21 -23.14 2.90
CA VAL A 836 15.01 -24.37 2.93
C VAL A 836 15.01 -25.01 1.55
N PHE A 837 16.18 -25.45 1.11
CA PHE A 837 16.40 -26.15 -0.15
C PHE A 837 16.80 -27.59 0.12
N ARG A 838 16.26 -28.51 -0.69
CA ARG A 838 16.75 -29.90 -0.76
C ARG A 838 17.62 -30.05 -2.00
N TYR A 839 18.83 -30.56 -1.80
CA TYR A 839 19.79 -30.86 -2.87
C TYR A 839 20.22 -32.32 -2.80
N THR A 840 20.02 -33.07 -3.87
CA THR A 840 20.47 -34.46 -3.95
C THR A 840 21.83 -34.50 -4.66
N PRO A 841 22.90 -34.96 -3.99
CA PRO A 841 24.21 -35.13 -4.63
C PRO A 841 24.14 -36.11 -5.82
N PRO A 842 24.92 -35.89 -6.90
CA PRO A 842 24.99 -36.84 -8.01
C PRO A 842 25.61 -38.18 -7.56
N GLU A 843 25.06 -39.31 -8.01
CA GLU A 843 25.65 -40.63 -7.73
C GLU A 843 26.94 -40.87 -8.57
N GLY A 844 28.05 -41.21 -7.89
CA GLY A 844 29.29 -41.70 -8.52
C GLY A 844 30.55 -40.92 -8.12
N ASN A 845 31.73 -41.58 -8.17
CA ASN A 845 33.03 -40.94 -7.93
C ASN A 845 33.24 -39.77 -8.91
N VAL A 846 33.09 -38.55 -8.43
CA VAL A 846 33.26 -37.34 -9.23
C VAL A 846 34.76 -37.02 -9.33
N THR A 847 35.30 -37.07 -10.56
CA THR A 847 36.66 -36.58 -10.85
C THR A 847 36.74 -35.06 -10.65
N PRO A 848 37.82 -34.52 -10.05
CA PRO A 848 37.97 -33.09 -9.81
C PRO A 848 37.84 -32.27 -11.10
N VAL A 849 37.00 -31.23 -11.10
CA VAL A 849 36.86 -30.33 -12.25
C VAL A 849 37.93 -29.25 -12.18
N THR A 850 38.94 -29.35 -13.05
CA THR A 850 39.82 -28.22 -13.37
C THR A 850 39.14 -27.33 -14.42
N GLY A 851 38.40 -26.31 -13.97
CA GLY A 851 37.92 -25.24 -14.85
C GLY A 851 36.56 -24.67 -14.42
N GLY A 852 36.53 -23.38 -14.10
CA GLY A 852 35.31 -22.65 -13.78
C GLY A 852 34.34 -22.63 -14.96
N GLY A 853 33.33 -23.49 -14.89
CA GLY A 853 32.19 -23.52 -15.79
C GLY A 853 30.99 -24.03 -15.01
N VAL A 854 29.94 -23.21 -14.94
CA VAL A 854 28.63 -23.59 -14.41
C VAL A 854 28.14 -24.80 -15.22
N ILE A 855 27.87 -25.90 -14.53
CA ILE A 855 27.27 -27.08 -15.16
C ILE A 855 25.75 -26.87 -15.11
N ASP A 856 25.16 -26.50 -16.25
CA ASP A 856 23.72 -26.65 -16.46
C ASP A 856 23.39 -28.16 -16.51
N VAL A 857 22.47 -28.61 -15.65
CA VAL A 857 21.92 -29.97 -15.68
C VAL A 857 20.83 -30.04 -16.75
N PRO A 858 20.73 -31.10 -17.59
CA PRO A 858 19.80 -31.11 -18.72
C PRO A 858 18.33 -31.21 -18.29
N VAL A 859 17.47 -30.49 -19.02
CA VAL A 859 16.00 -30.51 -18.93
C VAL A 859 15.46 -31.85 -19.41
N GLY A 860 14.46 -32.38 -18.72
CA GLY A 860 13.79 -33.66 -19.02
C GLY A 860 13.12 -33.71 -20.39
N GLU A 861 13.08 -34.91 -20.95
CA GLU A 861 12.34 -35.26 -22.18
C GLU A 861 10.82 -35.19 -21.93
N ASP A 862 10.05 -34.82 -22.97
CA ASP A 862 8.60 -34.96 -22.94
C ASP A 862 8.17 -36.43 -23.18
N ASP A 863 6.89 -36.74 -22.97
CA ASP A 863 6.31 -38.10 -23.12
C ASP A 863 6.42 -38.70 -24.54
N GLN A 864 7.13 -38.06 -25.47
CA GLN A 864 7.42 -38.54 -26.82
C GLN A 864 8.92 -38.51 -27.18
N GLY A 865 9.81 -38.18 -26.24
CA GLY A 865 11.26 -38.31 -26.41
C GLY A 865 11.85 -37.36 -27.44
N GLN A 866 11.42 -36.09 -27.49
CA GLN A 866 12.06 -35.06 -28.31
C GLN A 866 12.47 -33.82 -27.50
N PRO A 867 13.65 -33.21 -27.77
CA PRO A 867 14.09 -32.00 -27.09
C PRO A 867 13.30 -30.76 -27.55
N VAL A 868 12.85 -29.94 -26.59
CA VAL A 868 12.15 -28.67 -26.82
C VAL A 868 13.15 -27.65 -27.39
N GLN A 869 12.87 -27.10 -28.58
CA GLN A 869 13.70 -26.08 -29.22
C GLN A 869 13.37 -24.67 -28.70
N ASP A 870 14.35 -24.01 -28.08
CA ASP A 870 14.28 -22.57 -27.78
C ASP A 870 14.79 -21.72 -28.95
N THR A 871 14.09 -20.60 -29.19
CA THR A 871 14.37 -19.62 -30.25
C THR A 871 15.40 -18.59 -29.73
N PRO A 872 16.43 -18.18 -30.49
CA PRO A 872 17.49 -17.33 -29.94
C PRO A 872 17.09 -15.84 -29.85
N ALA A 873 17.25 -15.26 -28.66
CA ALA A 873 17.20 -13.81 -28.42
C ALA A 873 18.57 -13.15 -28.71
N GLY A 874 18.53 -11.92 -29.21
CA GLY A 874 19.63 -11.20 -29.86
C GLY A 874 20.82 -10.80 -29.00
N GLU A 875 21.92 -10.51 -29.70
CA GLU A 875 23.26 -10.15 -29.20
C GLU A 875 23.28 -9.03 -28.14
N PRO A 876 24.14 -9.12 -27.11
CA PRO A 876 24.39 -8.03 -26.17
C PRO A 876 25.47 -7.06 -26.69
N SER A 877 25.14 -5.76 -26.64
CA SER A 877 26.02 -4.64 -26.96
C SER A 877 27.24 -4.54 -26.01
N THR A 878 28.43 -4.40 -26.58
CA THR A 878 29.70 -4.11 -25.90
C THR A 878 29.65 -2.80 -25.08
N ARG A 879 29.84 -2.87 -23.75
CA ARG A 879 30.14 -1.70 -22.90
C ARG A 879 31.66 -1.54 -22.73
N GLN A 880 32.13 -0.29 -22.86
CA GLN A 880 33.51 0.13 -22.61
C GLN A 880 33.88 0.08 -21.10
N PRO A 881 35.17 -0.05 -20.75
CA PRO A 881 35.64 -0.01 -19.37
C PRO A 881 35.68 1.43 -18.80
N LEU A 882 35.25 1.59 -17.55
CA LEU A 882 35.40 2.82 -16.76
C LEU A 882 36.83 2.97 -16.20
N PRO A 883 37.32 4.21 -16.00
CA PRO A 883 38.70 4.48 -15.60
C PRO A 883 38.93 4.28 -14.09
N SER A 884 40.16 3.92 -13.74
CA SER A 884 40.65 3.69 -12.37
C SER A 884 40.59 4.95 -11.48
N PRO A 885 40.36 4.81 -10.17
CA PRO A 885 40.31 5.94 -9.23
C PRO A 885 41.71 6.49 -8.92
N PRO A 886 41.84 7.80 -8.61
CA PRO A 886 43.11 8.43 -8.29
C PRO A 886 43.55 8.12 -6.86
N THR A 887 44.84 7.88 -6.70
CA THR A 887 45.55 7.77 -5.42
C THR A 887 45.70 9.13 -4.74
N ALA A 888 45.27 9.21 -3.48
CA ALA A 888 45.86 10.02 -2.41
C ALA A 888 45.36 9.50 -1.06
#